data_AF-A0A7Y9KQ20-F1
#
_entry.id   AF-A0A7Y9KQ20-F1
#
_cell.length_a   1.000
_cell.length_b   1.000
_cell.length_c   1.000
_cell.angle_alpha   90.00
_cell.angle_beta   90.00
_cell.angle_gamma   90.00
#
_symmetry.space_group_name_H-M   'P 1'
#
loop_
_entity.id
_entity.type
_entity.pdbx_description
1 polymer ?
#
loop_
_entity_poly.entity_id
_entity_poly.type
_entity_poly.pdbx_seq_one_letter_code
_entity_poly.pdbx_strand_id
1 'polypeptide(L)'
;MSATTGPLPLAEFTSRWRAFVPRWVAASEEERARLVDDAMAHGLPPVDPGAEVEATDRDAVLAAEVAVIRASGEFDEFGYMWHNPDLRWHLCTGPEQAIHFAERGWHEMRHPSPGFDLWHYTNAHLDPEDDEVNPVVHHALEGRRHGLETLPRVRDLPAPTEPAGSPRRVCLYAAFDIDGIVDPTVVSYLADLSRFADIYYLADCELEDGELEKLAPYTKGAWAIRHGRYDFGSYSMLATDLVGWDVIDQYDEMMLANDSCWLVQPLDTVFAKMDATACDWWGLQATYEDFGIREFEQLGRPLALDDVEEQMRQQDLWRYSDFIHVGSYFLVYRRRVLDDPEFRRRLETVAKQRDKTAIILKYEIGFSRYLILGGYHLATFVDGILPYHPVYRASAFDLMAEGFPLLKRQFLYENPFSAPDLRLWKERVLEHVPDADVDAMESNLRRIAPAWSLHRSFAIRSGPDGKAVLPEPLGSDTFPDEDKWVPSFDHWWGFPADPRTGLLSGAVRAVFDAVRDDPSVKKIVLEGSRPLDASGQNVVRVATESPPGQMYGLRMGTVLTNVGPRSDVNHPLSPRYHRFLQLGRATGLTSPDVGLDGSGDTWGLRDRSALDLDDTLTRAIVVAGTHGADAAAALPRLDDDGVWQLGSPRIDLLVADEADLAKAHRAELTRLRRVLDGRRLVVVEPWGAEVDLVALATWAAAHPDVAVGVRRGGTSTSPLAEPLLDLSDETLISDSPQTLMPVHPETAWRLASVLVSGSAADLADWAVLGRPALNVVDGADGDVVPLARTAPDGLGEALDAALAGAADADYLAWGRDLHAASDGHAAERVVLAIKRTYLPVDAWLAEDEESDVSESSEA
;
A
#
# COMPACT_ATOMS: atom_id res chain seq x y z
N MET A 1 5.43 54.10 -6.95
CA MET A 1 4.62 52.89 -7.16
C MET A 1 4.25 52.37 -5.79
N SER A 2 2.95 52.20 -5.55
CA SER A 2 2.38 51.95 -4.22
C SER A 2 2.93 50.65 -3.64
N ALA A 3 3.58 50.72 -2.48
CA ALA A 3 3.93 49.54 -1.70
C ALA A 3 2.62 48.85 -1.29
N THR A 4 2.40 47.63 -1.77
CA THR A 4 1.40 46.71 -1.24
C THR A 4 1.70 46.52 0.25
N THR A 5 0.79 46.95 1.12
CA THR A 5 0.97 47.01 2.58
C THR A 5 0.78 45.66 3.29
N GLY A 6 0.66 44.56 2.56
CA GLY A 6 0.48 43.20 3.09
C GLY A 6 1.43 42.21 2.41
N PRO A 7 1.56 40.99 2.96
CA PRO A 7 2.42 39.95 2.39
C PRO A 7 1.98 39.61 0.97
N LEU A 8 2.95 39.17 0.16
CA LEU A 8 2.70 38.71 -1.20
C LEU A 8 1.67 37.57 -1.22
N PRO A 9 0.75 37.54 -2.21
CA PRO A 9 -0.04 36.34 -2.48
C PRO A 9 0.86 35.14 -2.70
N LEU A 10 0.48 33.95 -2.22
CA LEU A 10 1.32 32.76 -2.24
C LEU A 10 1.80 32.39 -3.66
N ALA A 11 0.92 32.48 -4.66
CA ALA A 11 1.29 32.27 -6.06
C ALA A 11 2.36 33.25 -6.58
N GLU A 12 2.32 34.50 -6.11
CA GLU A 12 3.33 35.50 -6.45
C GLU A 12 4.66 35.21 -5.73
N PHE A 13 4.60 34.84 -4.45
CA PHE A 13 5.78 34.38 -3.70
C PHE A 13 6.46 33.19 -4.39
N THR A 14 5.71 32.15 -4.74
CA THR A 14 6.21 30.94 -5.41
C THR A 14 6.85 31.28 -6.76
N SER A 15 6.23 32.16 -7.55
CA SER A 15 6.82 32.62 -8.82
C SER A 15 8.15 33.35 -8.62
N ARG A 16 8.22 34.26 -7.64
CA ARG A 16 9.46 34.99 -7.31
C ARG A 16 10.53 34.07 -6.74
N TRP A 17 10.16 33.07 -5.93
CA TRP A 17 11.07 32.08 -5.38
C TRP A 17 11.71 31.23 -6.48
N ARG A 18 10.90 30.70 -7.40
CA ARG A 18 11.38 29.92 -8.56
C ARG A 18 12.32 30.72 -9.46
N ALA A 19 12.12 32.03 -9.60
CA ALA A 19 13.04 32.91 -10.34
C ALA A 19 14.33 33.24 -9.56
N PHE A 20 14.27 33.25 -8.23
CA PHE A 20 15.42 33.53 -7.36
C PHE A 20 16.43 32.38 -7.35
N VAL A 21 15.97 31.13 -7.31
CA VAL A 21 16.84 29.95 -7.16
C VAL A 21 17.90 29.83 -8.27
N PRO A 22 17.60 29.92 -9.58
CA PRO A 22 18.63 29.85 -10.62
C PRO A 22 19.68 30.96 -10.51
N ARG A 23 19.27 32.18 -10.16
CA ARG A 23 20.18 33.31 -9.94
C ARG A 23 21.10 33.05 -8.75
N TRP A 24 20.59 32.46 -7.68
CA TRP A 24 21.38 32.08 -6.52
C TRP A 24 22.37 30.94 -6.84
N VAL A 25 21.94 29.92 -7.60
CA VAL A 25 22.81 28.81 -8.02
C VAL A 25 23.98 29.29 -8.89
N ALA A 26 23.73 30.22 -9.81
CA ALA A 26 24.76 30.76 -10.69
C ALA A 26 25.77 31.70 -9.98
N ALA A 27 25.46 32.17 -8.78
CA ALA A 27 26.28 33.11 -8.04
C ALA A 27 27.47 32.46 -7.32
N SER A 28 28.51 33.24 -7.05
CA SER A 28 29.64 32.84 -6.20
C SER A 28 29.22 32.65 -4.74
N GLU A 29 30.01 31.93 -3.93
CA GLU A 29 29.67 31.67 -2.51
C GLU A 29 29.44 32.96 -1.68
N GLU A 30 30.31 33.97 -1.84
CA GLU A 30 30.13 35.28 -1.18
C GLU A 30 28.86 36.01 -1.66
N GLU A 31 28.51 35.85 -2.93
CA GLU A 31 27.34 36.49 -3.53
C GLU A 31 26.05 35.77 -3.14
N ARG A 32 26.07 34.44 -3.00
CA ARG A 32 24.95 33.63 -2.49
C ARG A 32 24.51 34.08 -1.09
N ALA A 33 25.46 34.29 -0.19
CA ALA A 33 25.16 34.80 1.15
C ALA A 33 24.51 36.19 1.08
N ARG A 34 25.08 37.11 0.29
CA ARG A 34 24.50 38.46 0.09
C ARG A 34 23.10 38.43 -0.52
N LEU A 35 22.84 37.54 -1.47
CA LEU A 35 21.52 37.39 -2.10
C LEU A 35 20.47 36.93 -1.09
N VAL A 36 20.81 35.99 -0.21
CA VAL A 36 19.93 35.52 0.87
C VAL A 36 19.68 36.64 1.87
N ASP A 37 20.71 37.35 2.32
CA ASP A 37 20.58 38.49 3.24
C ASP A 37 19.71 39.60 2.65
N ASP A 38 19.91 39.95 1.37
CA ASP A 38 19.13 40.97 0.66
C ASP A 38 17.67 40.54 0.52
N ALA A 39 17.41 39.28 0.16
CA ALA A 39 16.05 38.74 0.08
C ALA A 39 15.37 38.71 1.46
N MET A 40 16.08 38.36 2.53
CA MET A 40 15.55 38.44 3.90
C MET A 40 15.37 39.88 4.38
N ALA A 41 16.11 40.86 3.88
CA ALA A 41 16.05 42.27 4.28
C ALA A 41 15.08 43.13 3.45
N HIS A 42 14.79 42.73 2.22
CA HIS A 42 13.97 43.50 1.28
C HIS A 42 12.86 42.72 0.58
N GLY A 43 12.78 41.40 0.77
CA GLY A 43 11.85 40.50 0.10
C GLY A 43 12.40 40.00 -1.25
N LEU A 44 11.73 39.01 -1.83
CA LEU A 44 12.14 38.47 -3.13
C LEU A 44 11.94 39.50 -4.26
N PRO A 45 12.88 39.60 -5.21
CA PRO A 45 12.79 40.57 -6.30
C PRO A 45 11.57 40.28 -7.20
N PRO A 46 10.96 41.31 -7.81
CA PRO A 46 9.84 41.12 -8.73
C PRO A 46 10.31 40.38 -9.99
N VAL A 47 9.40 39.58 -10.57
CA VAL A 47 9.60 38.85 -11.84
C VAL A 47 8.74 39.51 -12.92
N ASP A 48 9.23 39.54 -14.17
CA ASP A 48 8.44 40.04 -15.29
C ASP A 48 7.24 39.11 -15.57
N PRO A 49 6.01 39.65 -15.63
CA PRO A 49 4.82 38.84 -15.90
C PRO A 49 4.87 38.31 -17.35
N GLY A 50 5.27 37.05 -17.51
CA GLY A 50 5.37 36.37 -18.80
C GLY A 50 6.72 35.70 -19.09
N ALA A 51 7.71 35.79 -18.19
CA ALA A 51 8.92 34.98 -18.30
C ALA A 51 8.58 33.50 -18.02
N GLU A 52 8.84 32.60 -18.97
CA GLU A 52 8.87 31.16 -18.70
C GLU A 52 9.98 30.88 -17.69
N VAL A 53 9.60 30.54 -16.46
CA VAL A 53 10.54 30.05 -15.47
C VAL A 53 10.71 28.57 -15.74
N GLU A 54 11.87 28.17 -16.29
CA GLU A 54 12.22 26.77 -16.47
C GLU A 54 12.04 26.00 -15.16
N ALA A 55 11.58 24.75 -15.25
CA ALA A 55 11.47 23.87 -14.09
C ALA A 55 12.83 23.79 -13.39
N THR A 56 12.90 24.35 -12.18
CA THR A 56 14.16 24.44 -11.44
C THR A 56 14.48 23.06 -10.87
N ASP A 57 15.74 22.65 -11.02
CA ASP A 57 16.26 21.42 -10.43
C ASP A 57 15.93 21.34 -8.92
N ARG A 58 15.41 20.19 -8.47
CA ARG A 58 14.97 20.00 -7.09
C ARG A 58 16.13 20.13 -6.11
N ASP A 59 17.32 19.66 -6.49
CA ASP A 59 18.52 19.76 -5.67
C ASP A 59 18.96 21.23 -5.50
N ALA A 60 18.78 22.04 -6.55
CA ALA A 60 19.02 23.47 -6.51
C ALA A 60 18.04 24.19 -5.57
N VAL A 61 16.75 23.84 -5.62
CA VAL A 61 15.74 24.40 -4.70
C VAL A 61 16.10 24.05 -3.27
N LEU A 62 16.35 22.77 -2.98
CA LEU A 62 16.74 22.30 -1.65
C LEU A 62 17.98 23.03 -1.12
N ALA A 63 19.02 23.19 -1.94
CA ALA A 63 20.23 23.91 -1.53
C ALA A 63 19.96 25.38 -1.17
N ALA A 64 19.08 26.06 -1.94
CA ALA A 64 18.70 27.43 -1.66
C ALA A 64 17.85 27.54 -0.38
N GLU A 65 16.90 26.63 -0.16
CA GLU A 65 16.11 26.56 1.08
C GLU A 65 16.99 26.38 2.30
N VAL A 66 17.93 25.44 2.26
CA VAL A 66 18.89 25.19 3.36
C VAL A 66 19.69 26.45 3.68
N ALA A 67 20.12 27.20 2.66
CA ALA A 67 20.84 28.45 2.85
C ALA A 67 19.98 29.52 3.54
N VAL A 68 18.71 29.68 3.14
CA VAL A 68 17.76 30.59 3.78
C VAL A 68 17.46 30.17 5.22
N ILE A 69 17.18 28.89 5.45
CA ILE A 69 16.88 28.33 6.78
C ILE A 69 18.02 28.61 7.75
N ARG A 70 19.27 28.36 7.34
CA ARG A 70 20.46 28.65 8.16
C ARG A 70 20.62 30.13 8.46
N ALA A 71 20.44 30.99 7.45
CA ALA A 71 20.60 32.43 7.60
C ALA A 71 19.47 33.07 8.41
N SER A 72 18.28 32.44 8.45
CA SER A 72 17.10 32.97 9.14
C SER A 72 17.31 33.08 10.66
N GLY A 73 18.03 32.13 11.27
CA GLY A 73 18.08 31.98 12.73
C GLY A 73 16.82 31.38 13.35
N GLU A 74 15.91 30.81 12.54
CA GLU A 74 14.67 30.16 12.99
C GLU A 74 14.80 28.65 13.17
N PHE A 75 15.96 28.09 12.81
CA PHE A 75 16.28 26.67 12.93
C PHE A 75 17.35 26.45 13.99
N ASP A 76 17.04 25.66 15.01
CA ASP A 76 18.00 25.25 16.04
C ASP A 76 18.52 23.85 15.70
N GLU A 77 19.71 23.76 15.10
CA GLU A 77 20.29 22.49 14.65
C GLU A 77 20.47 21.48 15.80
N PHE A 78 20.92 21.94 16.97
CA PHE A 78 21.16 21.06 18.11
C PHE A 78 19.84 20.60 18.74
N GLY A 79 18.92 21.55 18.94
CA GLY A 79 17.58 21.26 19.46
C GLY A 79 16.79 20.34 18.53
N TYR A 80 16.83 20.55 17.22
CA TYR A 80 16.18 19.68 16.24
C TYR A 80 16.68 18.23 16.33
N MET A 81 17.99 18.01 16.40
CA MET A 81 18.53 16.66 16.60
C MET A 81 18.13 16.07 17.96
N TRP A 82 18.10 16.88 19.02
CA TRP A 82 17.81 16.42 20.38
C TRP A 82 16.34 16.03 20.58
N HIS A 83 15.41 16.80 19.99
CA HIS A 83 13.96 16.61 20.10
C HIS A 83 13.38 15.64 19.06
N ASN A 84 14.21 15.14 18.13
CA ASN A 84 13.82 14.08 17.18
C ASN A 84 14.70 12.82 17.40
N PRO A 85 14.47 12.08 18.52
CA PRO A 85 15.36 10.98 18.93
C PRO A 85 15.37 9.80 17.94
N ASP A 86 14.27 9.60 17.21
CA ASP A 86 14.13 8.64 16.12
C ASP A 86 15.11 8.91 14.97
N LEU A 87 15.48 10.17 14.77
CA LEU A 87 16.42 10.59 13.74
C LEU A 87 17.87 10.65 14.23
N ARG A 88 18.14 10.47 15.54
CA ARG A 88 19.46 10.74 16.13
C ARG A 88 20.58 10.01 15.41
N TRP A 89 20.46 8.71 15.17
CA TRP A 89 21.50 7.95 14.47
C TRP A 89 21.67 8.44 13.02
N HIS A 90 20.56 8.61 12.31
CA HIS A 90 20.55 9.07 10.91
C HIS A 90 21.17 10.46 10.74
N LEU A 91 20.89 11.40 11.65
CA LEU A 91 21.43 12.77 11.61
C LEU A 91 22.87 12.85 12.12
N CYS A 92 23.30 11.93 13.00
CA CYS A 92 24.68 11.87 13.46
C CYS A 92 25.64 11.24 12.43
N THR A 93 25.15 10.41 11.50
CA THR A 93 25.97 9.71 10.49
C THR A 93 25.57 10.02 9.04
N GLY A 94 24.59 10.89 8.81
CA GLY A 94 23.96 11.17 7.52
C GLY A 94 23.89 12.68 7.21
N PRO A 95 22.82 13.16 6.53
CA PRO A 95 22.73 14.57 6.11
C PRO A 95 22.63 15.52 7.31
N GLU A 96 23.14 16.74 7.14
CA GLU A 96 23.07 17.81 8.15
C GLU A 96 21.60 18.16 8.49
N GLN A 97 21.32 18.61 9.72
CA GLN A 97 19.96 18.75 10.26
C GLN A 97 19.07 19.68 9.43
N ALA A 98 19.62 20.79 8.94
CA ALA A 98 18.91 21.73 8.08
C ALA A 98 18.55 21.12 6.72
N ILE A 99 19.41 20.23 6.18
CA ILE A 99 19.14 19.49 4.93
C ILE A 99 17.97 18.54 5.15
N HIS A 100 18.03 17.73 6.21
CA HIS A 100 16.92 16.85 6.56
C HIS A 100 15.62 17.64 6.75
N PHE A 101 15.68 18.75 7.47
CA PHE A 101 14.49 19.56 7.72
C PHE A 101 13.88 20.07 6.41
N ALA A 102 14.68 20.70 5.53
CA ALA A 102 14.23 21.25 4.25
C ALA A 102 13.69 20.17 3.30
N GLU A 103 14.30 18.98 3.30
CA GLU A 103 13.91 17.88 2.42
C GLU A 103 12.66 17.13 2.92
N ARG A 104 12.58 16.89 4.23
CA ARG A 104 11.59 15.98 4.84
C ARG A 104 10.94 16.52 6.11
N GLY A 105 11.72 17.14 7.00
CA GLY A 105 11.26 17.48 8.35
C GLY A 105 10.02 18.37 8.40
N TRP A 106 9.91 19.39 7.55
CA TRP A 106 8.72 20.25 7.55
C TRP A 106 7.47 19.55 7.00
N HIS A 107 7.64 18.61 6.05
CA HIS A 107 6.54 17.77 5.57
C HIS A 107 6.09 16.75 6.62
N GLU A 108 7.03 16.26 7.44
CA GLU A 108 6.76 15.41 8.60
C GLU A 108 6.21 16.19 9.80
N MET A 109 5.90 17.49 9.65
CA MET A 109 5.45 18.39 10.71
C MET A 109 6.42 18.39 11.91
N ARG A 110 7.74 18.52 11.70
CA ARG A 110 8.71 18.65 12.80
C ARG A 110 9.04 20.11 13.06
N HIS A 111 8.88 20.62 14.28
CA HIS A 111 9.18 22.04 14.54
C HIS A 111 10.68 22.36 14.38
N PRO A 112 11.04 23.47 13.71
CA PRO A 112 12.43 23.85 13.46
C PRO A 112 13.13 24.44 14.70
N SER A 113 12.36 25.03 15.63
CA SER A 113 12.82 25.63 16.89
C SER A 113 11.63 25.76 17.86
N PRO A 114 11.82 26.06 19.17
CA PRO A 114 10.70 26.32 20.09
C PRO A 114 9.95 27.61 19.74
N GLY A 115 10.52 28.46 18.89
CA GLY A 115 9.94 29.73 18.46
C GLY A 115 9.06 29.62 17.23
N PHE A 116 8.82 28.41 16.71
CA PHE A 116 8.12 28.23 15.44
C PHE A 116 7.23 26.98 15.46
N ASP A 117 5.92 27.19 15.51
CA ASP A 117 4.92 26.15 15.37
C ASP A 117 4.51 26.04 13.89
N LEU A 118 4.96 24.97 13.24
CA LEU A 118 4.69 24.73 11.82
C LEU A 118 3.20 24.65 11.53
N TRP A 119 2.43 23.96 12.37
CA TRP A 119 1.03 23.75 12.09
C TRP A 119 0.25 25.05 12.24
N HIS A 120 0.54 25.84 13.27
CA HIS A 120 -0.01 27.18 13.43
C HIS A 120 0.31 28.06 12.22
N TYR A 121 1.58 28.16 11.85
CA TYR A 121 2.00 29.04 10.77
C TYR A 121 1.36 28.65 9.43
N THR A 122 1.36 27.35 9.10
CA THR A 122 0.72 26.86 7.88
C THR A 122 -0.77 27.19 7.85
N ASN A 123 -1.52 26.96 8.94
CA ASN A 123 -2.96 27.23 8.98
C ASN A 123 -3.34 28.71 9.11
N ALA A 124 -2.44 29.56 9.60
CA ALA A 124 -2.68 30.98 9.78
C ALA A 124 -2.28 31.81 8.55
N HIS A 125 -1.27 31.37 7.79
CA HIS A 125 -0.58 32.21 6.83
C HIS A 125 -0.29 31.56 5.48
N LEU A 126 -0.41 30.24 5.35
CA LEU A 126 -0.21 29.51 4.11
C LEU A 126 -1.50 28.82 3.68
N ASP A 127 -1.42 28.09 2.57
CA ASP A 127 -2.47 27.18 2.13
C ASP A 127 -2.14 25.75 2.62
N PRO A 128 -2.97 25.13 3.47
CA PRO A 128 -2.79 23.74 3.91
C PRO A 128 -2.83 22.70 2.78
N GLU A 129 -3.35 23.07 1.60
CA GLU A 129 -3.34 22.25 0.38
C GLU A 129 -2.04 22.42 -0.43
N ASP A 130 -1.28 23.49 -0.20
CA ASP A 130 -0.03 23.78 -0.90
C ASP A 130 1.18 23.23 -0.12
N ASP A 131 1.71 22.12 -0.63
CA ASP A 131 2.88 21.43 -0.12
C ASP A 131 4.19 21.86 -0.85
N GLU A 132 4.19 22.97 -1.60
CA GLU A 132 5.38 23.48 -2.30
C GLU A 132 6.18 24.52 -1.50
N VAL A 133 5.53 25.20 -0.54
CA VAL A 133 6.13 26.34 0.15
C VAL A 133 6.59 25.96 1.55
N ASN A 134 7.92 25.87 1.73
CA ASN A 134 8.51 25.64 3.04
C ASN A 134 8.15 26.79 4.01
N PRO A 135 7.46 26.53 5.15
CA PRO A 135 6.99 27.57 6.05
C PRO A 135 8.07 28.48 6.63
N VAL A 136 9.25 27.92 6.93
CA VAL A 136 10.38 28.67 7.49
C VAL A 136 10.98 29.59 6.42
N VAL A 137 11.08 29.11 5.18
CA VAL A 137 11.55 29.92 4.04
C VAL A 137 10.57 31.07 3.76
N HIS A 138 9.27 30.78 3.74
CA HIS A 138 8.24 31.81 3.58
C HIS A 138 8.31 32.85 4.70
N HIS A 139 8.43 32.42 5.96
CA HIS A 139 8.54 33.36 7.08
C HIS A 139 9.82 34.19 7.00
N ALA A 140 10.98 33.59 6.73
CA ALA A 140 12.25 34.30 6.64
C ALA A 140 12.27 35.36 5.53
N LEU A 141 11.67 35.06 4.36
CA LEU A 141 11.70 35.93 3.19
C LEU A 141 10.54 36.92 3.13
N GLU A 142 9.39 36.57 3.70
CA GLU A 142 8.15 37.35 3.59
C GLU A 142 7.49 37.57 4.95
N GLY A 143 7.20 36.51 5.71
CA GLY A 143 6.38 36.63 6.92
C GLY A 143 6.94 37.56 8.00
N ARG A 144 8.26 37.49 8.26
CA ARG A 144 8.95 38.25 9.31
C ARG A 144 8.82 39.76 9.13
N ARG A 145 8.96 40.25 7.90
CA ARG A 145 8.86 41.69 7.57
C ARG A 145 7.42 42.22 7.68
N HIS A 146 6.45 41.33 7.58
CA HIS A 146 5.03 41.63 7.75
C HIS A 146 4.50 41.33 9.16
N GLY A 147 5.35 40.84 10.07
CA GLY A 147 4.98 40.56 11.46
C GLY A 147 4.02 39.38 11.60
N LEU A 148 4.11 38.39 10.70
CA LEU A 148 3.35 37.14 10.83
C LEU A 148 3.81 36.38 12.07
N GLU A 149 2.87 35.82 12.82
CA GLU A 149 3.16 35.16 14.10
C GLU A 149 3.59 33.71 13.84
N THR A 150 4.73 33.31 14.41
CA THR A 150 5.24 31.94 14.31
C THR A 150 4.75 31.03 15.42
N LEU A 151 4.09 31.59 16.44
CA LEU A 151 3.56 30.85 17.58
C LEU A 151 2.07 31.17 17.81
N PRO A 152 1.26 30.17 18.17
CA PRO A 152 -0.14 30.37 18.52
C PRO A 152 -0.29 31.21 19.80
N ARG A 153 -1.31 32.06 19.86
CA ARG A 153 -1.60 32.87 21.06
C ARG A 153 -2.27 32.03 22.15
N VAL A 154 -1.73 32.09 23.36
CA VAL A 154 -2.40 31.56 24.56
C VAL A 154 -3.50 32.52 25.00
N ARG A 155 -4.72 32.01 25.19
CA ARG A 155 -5.89 32.78 25.63
C ARG A 155 -6.49 32.15 26.88
N ASP A 156 -6.89 32.99 27.83
CA ASP A 156 -7.71 32.58 28.97
C ASP A 156 -9.19 32.79 28.64
N LEU A 157 -9.98 31.78 28.94
CA LEU A 157 -11.42 31.77 28.73
C LEU A 157 -12.12 31.49 30.07
N PRO A 158 -13.34 32.02 30.30
CA PRO A 158 -14.12 31.66 31.48
C PRO A 158 -14.39 30.15 31.49
N ALA A 159 -14.47 29.58 32.71
CA ALA A 159 -14.84 28.19 32.91
C ALA A 159 -16.20 27.90 32.24
N PRO A 160 -16.35 26.76 31.53
CA PRO A 160 -17.59 26.38 30.90
C PRO A 160 -18.66 26.07 31.95
N THR A 161 -19.91 26.13 31.53
CA THR A 161 -21.04 25.65 32.32
C THR A 161 -21.53 24.32 31.78
N GLU A 162 -22.21 23.55 32.63
CA GLU A 162 -22.93 22.36 32.19
C GLU A 162 -24.01 22.73 31.15
N PRO A 163 -24.31 21.83 30.18
CA PRO A 163 -25.43 22.01 29.26
C PRO A 163 -26.77 22.17 29.99
N ALA A 164 -27.67 22.97 29.43
CA ALA A 164 -29.03 23.09 29.94
C ALA A 164 -29.89 21.90 29.49
N GLY A 165 -29.88 20.81 30.27
CA GLY A 165 -30.55 19.56 29.90
C GLY A 165 -29.78 18.79 28.82
N SER A 166 -30.45 17.86 28.13
CA SER A 166 -29.82 17.09 27.06
C SER A 166 -29.68 17.94 25.79
N PRO A 167 -28.46 18.20 25.30
CA PRO A 167 -28.23 19.06 24.16
C PRO A 167 -28.69 18.39 22.87
N ARG A 168 -29.11 19.21 21.89
CA ARG A 168 -29.39 18.73 20.53
C ARG A 168 -28.07 18.54 19.78
N ARG A 169 -27.85 17.34 19.25
CA ARG A 169 -26.58 16.97 18.61
C ARG A 169 -26.75 16.72 17.13
N VAL A 170 -25.80 17.23 16.35
CA VAL A 170 -25.56 16.79 14.98
C VAL A 170 -24.34 15.89 14.95
N CYS A 171 -24.42 14.74 14.28
CA CYS A 171 -23.28 13.85 14.06
C CYS A 171 -22.85 13.90 12.60
N LEU A 172 -21.60 14.26 12.35
CA LEU A 172 -20.93 14.07 11.08
C LEU A 172 -20.20 12.72 11.17
N TYR A 173 -20.75 11.70 10.53
CA TYR A 173 -20.26 10.33 10.63
C TYR A 173 -19.47 9.95 9.37
N ALA A 174 -18.19 9.65 9.54
CA ALA A 174 -17.30 9.20 8.48
C ALA A 174 -17.28 7.67 8.42
N ALA A 175 -17.28 7.11 7.21
CA ALA A 175 -17.22 5.67 7.02
C ALA A 175 -16.34 5.29 5.83
N PHE A 176 -15.85 4.05 5.86
CA PHE A 176 -15.16 3.47 4.72
C PHE A 176 -15.34 1.96 4.72
N ASP A 177 -15.69 1.43 3.55
CA ASP A 177 -15.78 0.00 3.35
C ASP A 177 -15.09 -0.43 2.06
N ILE A 178 -14.23 -1.45 2.15
CA ILE A 178 -13.43 -1.94 1.03
C ILE A 178 -14.26 -2.69 -0.01
N ASP A 179 -15.40 -3.27 0.38
CA ASP A 179 -16.27 -4.04 -0.52
C ASP A 179 -17.47 -3.24 -1.00
N GLY A 180 -17.53 -1.95 -0.67
CA GLY A 180 -18.63 -1.08 -1.06
C GLY A 180 -19.96 -1.42 -0.38
N ILE A 181 -19.93 -1.90 0.86
CA ILE A 181 -21.15 -2.20 1.64
C ILE A 181 -21.28 -1.36 2.90
N VAL A 182 -22.50 -1.16 3.37
CA VAL A 182 -22.78 -0.75 4.75
C VAL A 182 -22.85 -2.01 5.61
N ASP A 183 -21.77 -2.24 6.35
CA ASP A 183 -21.61 -3.40 7.21
C ASP A 183 -22.67 -3.45 8.34
N PRO A 184 -23.19 -4.64 8.71
CA PRO A 184 -24.15 -4.77 9.81
C PRO A 184 -23.68 -4.15 11.13
N THR A 185 -22.38 -4.16 11.43
CA THR A 185 -21.82 -3.54 12.64
C THR A 185 -21.94 -2.01 12.61
N VAL A 186 -21.89 -1.38 11.43
CA VAL A 186 -22.13 0.05 11.25
C VAL A 186 -23.61 0.37 11.45
N VAL A 187 -24.52 -0.46 10.91
CA VAL A 187 -25.96 -0.30 11.10
C VAL A 187 -26.31 -0.33 12.60
N SER A 188 -25.80 -1.30 13.34
CA SER A 188 -26.01 -1.41 14.80
C SER A 188 -25.45 -0.21 15.56
N TYR A 189 -24.27 0.29 15.17
CA TYR A 189 -23.69 1.49 15.79
C TYR A 189 -24.56 2.73 15.54
N LEU A 190 -24.94 2.99 14.29
CA LEU A 190 -25.78 4.14 13.95
C LEU A 190 -27.18 4.05 14.55
N ALA A 191 -27.73 2.85 14.69
CA ALA A 191 -29.01 2.64 15.37
C ALA A 191 -28.97 3.13 16.83
N ASP A 192 -27.94 2.76 17.59
CA ASP A 192 -27.79 3.23 18.96
C ASP A 192 -27.47 4.73 19.03
N LEU A 193 -26.57 5.21 18.16
CA LEU A 193 -26.16 6.62 18.08
C LEU A 193 -27.33 7.56 17.74
N SER A 194 -28.26 7.11 16.90
CA SER A 194 -29.42 7.91 16.45
C SER A 194 -30.39 8.27 17.57
N ARG A 195 -30.28 7.60 18.73
CA ARG A 195 -31.02 7.92 19.95
C ARG A 195 -30.56 9.24 20.58
N PHE A 196 -29.33 9.67 20.28
CA PHE A 196 -28.66 10.81 20.93
C PHE A 196 -28.31 11.94 19.96
N ALA A 197 -28.24 11.67 18.65
CA ALA A 197 -27.86 12.66 17.64
C ALA A 197 -28.61 12.49 16.31
N ASP A 198 -28.80 13.60 15.60
CA ASP A 198 -29.21 13.60 14.20
C ASP A 198 -27.98 13.33 13.32
N ILE A 199 -27.96 12.18 12.64
CA ILE A 199 -26.76 11.67 11.95
C ILE A 199 -26.75 12.04 10.47
N TYR A 200 -25.63 12.59 10.02
CA TYR A 200 -25.28 12.78 8.62
C TYR A 200 -24.08 11.89 8.28
N TYR A 201 -24.29 10.92 7.39
CA TYR A 201 -23.34 9.85 7.08
C TYR A 201 -22.65 10.10 5.75
N LEU A 202 -21.33 9.95 5.69
CA LEU A 202 -20.57 9.97 4.45
C LEU A 202 -19.56 8.82 4.40
N ALA A 203 -19.70 7.95 3.39
CA ALA A 203 -18.71 6.94 3.09
C ALA A 203 -17.68 7.44 2.05
N ASP A 204 -16.39 7.33 2.36
CA ASP A 204 -15.28 7.61 1.43
C ASP A 204 -15.03 6.43 0.46
N CYS A 205 -16.09 5.86 -0.10
CA CYS A 205 -16.04 4.79 -1.09
C CYS A 205 -17.28 4.81 -1.98
N GLU A 206 -17.26 4.02 -3.05
CA GLU A 206 -18.47 3.70 -3.79
C GLU A 206 -19.22 2.59 -3.05
N LEU A 207 -20.54 2.69 -2.95
CA LEU A 207 -21.39 1.68 -2.32
C LEU A 207 -22.29 1.01 -3.36
N GLU A 208 -22.61 -0.26 -3.16
CA GLU A 208 -23.57 -1.00 -3.98
C GLU A 208 -24.99 -0.41 -3.87
N ASP A 209 -25.80 -0.61 -4.92
CA ASP A 209 -27.21 -0.20 -4.94
C ASP A 209 -27.98 -0.84 -3.77
N GLY A 210 -28.69 -0.03 -2.97
CA GLY A 210 -29.46 -0.52 -1.83
C GLY A 210 -28.75 -0.42 -0.47
N GLU A 211 -27.45 -0.13 -0.46
CA GLU A 211 -26.65 -0.13 0.78
C GLU A 211 -26.96 1.08 1.68
N LEU A 212 -27.15 2.26 1.10
CA LEU A 212 -27.51 3.47 1.86
C LEU A 212 -28.93 3.38 2.46
N GLU A 213 -29.85 2.64 1.83
CA GLU A 213 -31.22 2.44 2.32
C GLU A 213 -31.26 1.73 3.68
N LYS A 214 -30.24 0.93 4.02
CA LYS A 214 -30.08 0.31 5.33
C LYS A 214 -29.99 1.35 6.46
N LEU A 215 -29.53 2.55 6.14
CA LEU A 215 -29.29 3.63 7.10
C LEU A 215 -30.46 4.61 7.21
N ALA A 216 -31.42 4.57 6.29
CA ALA A 216 -32.54 5.52 6.24
C ALA A 216 -33.34 5.70 7.55
N PRO A 217 -33.52 4.66 8.40
CA PRO A 217 -34.19 4.84 9.69
C PRO A 217 -33.38 5.65 10.72
N TYR A 218 -32.06 5.75 10.56
CA TYR A 218 -31.13 6.24 11.57
C TYR A 218 -30.44 7.54 11.19
N THR A 219 -30.48 7.94 9.92
CA THR A 219 -29.79 9.13 9.39
C THR A 219 -30.75 10.20 8.87
N LYS A 220 -30.32 11.46 8.91
CA LYS A 220 -30.98 12.60 8.23
C LYS A 220 -30.50 12.80 6.80
N GLY A 221 -29.28 12.34 6.51
CA GLY A 221 -28.69 12.31 5.19
C GLY A 221 -27.58 11.27 5.14
N ALA A 222 -27.44 10.60 4.01
CA ALA A 222 -26.41 9.59 3.81
C ALA A 222 -25.89 9.67 2.36
N TRP A 223 -24.57 9.66 2.20
CA TRP A 223 -23.88 9.78 0.92
C TRP A 223 -22.72 8.79 0.84
N ALA A 224 -22.34 8.45 -0.39
CA ALA A 224 -21.16 7.66 -0.72
C ALA A 224 -20.38 8.41 -1.81
N ILE A 225 -19.25 9.02 -1.43
CA ILE A 225 -18.46 9.88 -2.33
C ILE A 225 -16.99 9.59 -2.06
N ARG A 226 -16.31 9.02 -3.05
CA ARG A 226 -14.86 8.78 -2.97
C ARG A 226 -14.11 10.11 -3.07
N HIS A 227 -13.50 10.54 -1.97
CA HIS A 227 -12.72 11.77 -1.89
C HIS A 227 -11.26 11.54 -1.45
N GLY A 228 -10.92 10.41 -0.84
CA GLY A 228 -9.54 10.00 -0.53
C GLY A 228 -8.82 10.93 0.46
N ARG A 229 -9.59 11.54 1.37
CA ARG A 229 -9.10 12.51 2.39
C ARG A 229 -9.26 11.98 3.83
N TYR A 230 -9.56 10.69 3.98
CA TYR A 230 -9.83 10.03 5.28
C TYR A 230 -10.96 10.73 6.06
N ASP A 231 -11.16 10.33 7.32
CA ASP A 231 -12.30 10.73 8.15
C ASP A 231 -12.46 12.26 8.27
N PHE A 232 -11.36 12.99 8.49
CA PHE A 232 -11.39 14.45 8.54
C PHE A 232 -11.87 15.08 7.23
N GLY A 233 -11.54 14.47 6.09
CA GLY A 233 -12.07 14.88 4.79
C GLY A 233 -13.58 14.69 4.70
N SER A 234 -14.11 13.60 5.25
CA SER A 234 -15.55 13.37 5.30
C SER A 234 -16.25 14.38 6.22
N TYR A 235 -15.68 14.65 7.40
CA TYR A 235 -16.20 15.66 8.33
C TYR A 235 -16.23 17.06 7.70
N SER A 236 -15.15 17.44 7.01
CA SER A 236 -15.04 18.70 6.29
C SER A 236 -16.10 18.81 5.19
N MET A 237 -16.18 17.82 4.29
CA MET A 237 -17.16 17.79 3.20
C MET A 237 -18.61 17.79 3.71
N LEU A 238 -18.89 17.09 4.80
CA LEU A 238 -20.19 17.15 5.44
C LEU A 238 -20.49 18.57 5.96
N ALA A 239 -19.53 19.22 6.63
CA ALA A 239 -19.69 20.56 7.16
C ALA A 239 -19.81 21.64 6.08
N THR A 240 -19.19 21.47 4.91
CA THR A 240 -19.16 22.47 3.83
C THR A 240 -20.15 22.19 2.70
N ASP A 241 -20.01 21.04 2.05
CA ASP A 241 -20.57 20.79 0.71
C ASP A 241 -21.93 20.09 0.77
N LEU A 242 -22.20 19.34 1.84
CA LEU A 242 -23.39 18.48 1.96
C LEU A 242 -24.41 19.00 2.99
N VAL A 243 -24.01 19.16 4.25
CA VAL A 243 -24.91 19.58 5.35
C VAL A 243 -24.91 21.09 5.49
N GLY A 244 -23.71 21.69 5.52
CA GLY A 244 -23.52 23.13 5.63
C GLY A 244 -23.64 23.67 7.07
N TRP A 245 -22.90 24.74 7.35
CA TRP A 245 -22.91 25.42 8.66
C TRP A 245 -24.28 25.97 9.06
N ASP A 246 -25.13 26.38 8.11
CA ASP A 246 -26.50 26.87 8.40
C ASP A 246 -27.38 25.81 9.09
N VAL A 247 -27.12 24.53 8.82
CA VAL A 247 -27.82 23.40 9.47
C VAL A 247 -27.15 23.08 10.80
N ILE A 248 -25.82 23.00 10.83
CA ILE A 248 -25.03 22.74 12.05
C ILE A 248 -25.32 23.81 13.12
N ASP A 249 -25.52 25.06 12.71
CA ASP A 249 -25.87 26.18 13.57
C ASP A 249 -27.29 26.10 14.19
N GLN A 250 -28.03 25.01 13.99
CA GLN A 250 -29.29 24.74 14.68
C GLN A 250 -29.15 23.78 15.86
N TYR A 251 -27.95 23.26 16.10
CA TYR A 251 -27.64 22.29 17.14
C TYR A 251 -26.81 22.93 18.26
N ASP A 252 -26.76 22.27 19.43
CA ASP A 252 -25.98 22.72 20.59
C ASP A 252 -24.57 22.12 20.57
N GLU A 253 -24.44 20.92 19.99
CA GLU A 253 -23.17 20.21 19.83
C GLU A 253 -23.03 19.61 18.42
N MET A 254 -21.79 19.57 17.93
CA MET A 254 -21.38 18.84 16.73
C MET A 254 -20.46 17.70 17.15
N MET A 255 -20.81 16.49 16.71
CA MET A 255 -20.03 15.28 16.97
C MET A 255 -19.39 14.77 15.69
N LEU A 256 -18.11 14.42 15.79
CA LEU A 256 -17.36 13.68 14.78
C LEU A 256 -17.22 12.25 15.27
N ALA A 257 -17.67 11.29 14.47
CA ALA A 257 -17.55 9.87 14.78
C ALA A 257 -17.26 9.08 13.50
N ASN A 258 -16.60 7.94 13.62
CA ASN A 258 -16.32 7.09 12.47
C ASN A 258 -16.53 5.61 12.75
N ASP A 259 -16.45 4.82 11.69
CA ASP A 259 -16.55 3.36 11.73
C ASP A 259 -15.22 2.65 12.01
N SER A 260 -14.16 3.31 12.48
CA SER A 260 -12.91 2.60 12.80
C SER A 260 -13.00 1.73 14.07
N CYS A 261 -14.15 1.76 14.75
CA CYS A 261 -14.50 0.98 15.94
C CYS A 261 -15.75 0.11 15.69
N TRP A 262 -15.93 -0.91 16.53
CA TRP A 262 -17.24 -1.50 16.75
C TRP A 262 -17.86 -0.96 18.02
N LEU A 263 -19.17 -0.74 18.00
CA LEU A 263 -19.97 -0.54 19.20
C LEU A 263 -20.11 -1.89 19.90
N VAL A 264 -19.55 -2.00 21.10
CA VAL A 264 -19.65 -3.21 21.94
C VAL A 264 -20.68 -3.04 23.05
N GLN A 265 -20.95 -1.82 23.53
CA GLN A 265 -21.94 -1.53 24.59
C GLN A 265 -22.76 -0.28 24.24
N PRO A 266 -23.99 -0.12 24.75
CA PRO A 266 -24.82 1.07 24.50
C PRO A 266 -24.17 2.38 24.98
N LEU A 267 -24.45 3.48 24.29
CA LEU A 267 -23.87 4.81 24.56
C LEU A 267 -24.53 5.57 25.71
N ASP A 268 -25.58 5.00 26.32
CA ASP A 268 -26.35 5.63 27.42
C ASP A 268 -25.45 6.19 28.53
N THR A 269 -24.49 5.41 29.00
CA THR A 269 -23.59 5.82 30.09
C THR A 269 -22.66 6.96 29.67
N VAL A 270 -22.21 6.96 28.40
CA VAL A 270 -21.36 8.03 27.86
C VAL A 270 -22.12 9.34 27.85
N PHE A 271 -23.29 9.38 27.21
CA PHE A 271 -24.06 10.62 27.12
C PHE A 271 -24.61 11.06 28.47
N ALA A 272 -25.02 10.13 29.35
CA ALA A 272 -25.43 10.48 30.71
C ALA A 272 -24.32 11.16 31.52
N LYS A 273 -23.07 10.67 31.40
CA LYS A 273 -21.90 11.32 32.05
C LYS A 273 -21.62 12.68 31.40
N MET A 274 -21.53 12.74 30.08
CA MET A 274 -21.04 13.94 29.39
C MET A 274 -22.08 15.07 29.32
N ASP A 275 -23.38 14.75 29.34
CA ASP A 275 -24.46 15.74 29.52
C ASP A 275 -24.34 16.45 30.88
N ALA A 276 -23.77 15.80 31.91
CA ALA A 276 -23.56 16.35 33.24
C ALA A 276 -22.17 16.95 33.46
N THR A 277 -21.33 17.03 32.41
CA THR A 277 -19.96 17.52 32.51
C THR A 277 -19.84 18.92 31.91
N ALA A 278 -19.32 19.88 32.68
CA ALA A 278 -18.93 21.20 32.18
C ALA A 278 -17.61 21.10 31.39
N CYS A 279 -17.68 21.35 30.08
CA CYS A 279 -16.54 21.39 29.15
C CYS A 279 -16.94 22.20 27.91
N ASP A 280 -15.97 22.56 27.08
CA ASP A 280 -16.20 23.19 25.77
C ASP A 280 -16.15 22.16 24.63
N TRP A 281 -15.42 21.06 24.84
CA TRP A 281 -15.31 19.93 23.93
C TRP A 281 -14.91 18.67 24.69
N TRP A 282 -15.20 17.50 24.12
CA TRP A 282 -14.93 16.23 24.77
C TRP A 282 -14.75 15.07 23.79
N GLY A 283 -14.16 13.98 24.28
CA GLY A 283 -14.08 12.69 23.58
C GLY A 283 -14.13 11.52 24.53
N LEU A 284 -13.97 10.28 24.02
CA LEU A 284 -14.06 9.10 24.89
C LEU A 284 -12.83 8.92 25.78
N GLN A 285 -11.64 9.20 25.26
CA GLN A 285 -10.38 9.13 26.00
C GLN A 285 -9.33 10.03 25.36
N ALA A 286 -8.41 10.53 26.17
CA ALA A 286 -7.25 11.28 25.70
C ALA A 286 -5.98 10.47 25.90
N THR A 287 -5.01 10.67 25.00
CA THR A 287 -3.69 10.05 25.10
C THR A 287 -2.60 11.11 25.12
N TYR A 288 -1.54 10.83 25.87
CA TYR A 288 -0.31 11.61 25.92
C TYR A 288 0.85 10.62 25.78
N GLU A 289 1.64 10.73 24.70
CA GLU A 289 2.57 9.67 24.28
C GLU A 289 3.71 9.46 25.29
N ASP A 290 4.21 10.55 25.87
CA ASP A 290 5.28 10.53 26.86
C ASP A 290 4.84 10.04 28.25
N PHE A 291 3.53 9.79 28.48
CA PHE A 291 3.06 9.18 29.73
C PHE A 291 3.14 7.65 29.68
N GLY A 292 4.26 7.14 30.17
CA GLY A 292 4.57 5.72 30.18
C GLY A 292 4.07 4.95 31.40
N ILE A 293 4.19 3.62 31.31
CA ILE A 293 3.81 2.68 32.38
C ILE A 293 4.61 2.96 33.66
N ARG A 294 5.90 3.31 33.56
CA ARG A 294 6.72 3.55 34.76
C ARG A 294 6.27 4.79 35.50
N GLU A 295 5.95 5.84 34.77
CA GLU A 295 5.42 7.10 35.28
C GLU A 295 4.04 6.88 35.92
N PHE A 296 3.18 6.10 35.26
CA PHE A 296 1.89 5.70 35.81
C PHE A 296 2.02 4.85 37.09
N GLU A 297 2.91 3.85 37.12
CA GLU A 297 3.19 3.02 38.30
C GLU A 297 3.74 3.85 39.46
N GLN A 298 4.57 4.86 39.19
CA GLN A 298 5.08 5.79 40.20
C GLN A 298 3.99 6.72 40.72
N LEU A 299 3.10 7.21 39.84
CA LEU A 299 2.00 8.09 40.19
C LEU A 299 0.90 7.34 40.96
N GLY A 300 0.70 6.05 40.67
CA GLY A 300 -0.29 5.18 41.30
C GLY A 300 -1.75 5.52 40.96
N ARG A 301 -1.98 6.42 39.99
CA ARG A 301 -3.29 6.86 39.49
C ARG A 301 -3.15 7.39 38.06
N PRO A 302 -4.25 7.53 37.30
CA PRO A 302 -4.24 8.27 36.03
C PRO A 302 -3.74 9.70 36.21
N LEU A 303 -3.07 10.22 35.17
CA LEU A 303 -2.66 11.62 35.12
C LEU A 303 -3.90 12.50 34.91
N ALA A 304 -4.06 13.56 35.70
CA ALA A 304 -5.26 14.39 35.60
C ALA A 304 -5.21 15.24 34.32
N LEU A 305 -6.37 15.47 33.69
CA LEU A 305 -6.46 16.30 32.49
C LEU A 305 -5.99 17.73 32.78
N ASP A 306 -6.39 18.33 33.90
CA ASP A 306 -6.00 19.69 34.30
C ASP A 306 -4.48 19.85 34.39
N ASP A 307 -3.77 18.85 34.96
CA ASP A 307 -2.31 18.85 35.07
C ASP A 307 -1.65 18.90 33.67
N VAL A 308 -2.23 18.17 32.72
CA VAL A 308 -1.74 18.13 31.34
C VAL A 308 -2.12 19.37 30.56
N GLU A 309 -3.36 19.86 30.68
CA GLU A 309 -3.77 21.12 30.05
C GLU A 309 -2.85 22.28 30.46
N GLU A 310 -2.50 22.38 31.75
CA GLU A 310 -1.58 23.42 32.23
C GLU A 310 -0.18 23.28 31.58
N GLN A 311 0.33 22.06 31.45
CA GLN A 311 1.58 21.80 30.73
C GLN A 311 1.44 22.16 29.23
N MET A 312 0.34 21.77 28.59
CA MET A 312 0.08 21.98 27.16
C MET A 312 -0.12 23.46 26.78
N ARG A 313 -0.36 24.33 27.77
CA ARG A 313 -0.43 25.79 27.56
C ARG A 313 0.94 26.44 27.38
N GLN A 314 2.02 25.68 27.53
CA GLN A 314 3.39 26.12 27.19
C GLN A 314 3.56 26.20 25.66
N GLN A 315 3.94 27.39 25.17
CA GLN A 315 4.14 27.61 23.73
C GLN A 315 5.39 26.93 23.18
N ASP A 316 6.40 26.69 24.03
CA ASP A 316 7.72 26.16 23.70
C ASP A 316 7.79 24.62 23.69
N LEU A 317 6.65 23.93 23.80
CA LEU A 317 6.59 22.49 23.58
C LEU A 317 6.93 22.17 22.11
N TRP A 318 7.98 21.37 21.94
CA TRP A 318 8.66 21.17 20.65
C TRP A 318 8.24 19.88 19.94
N ARG A 319 8.00 18.78 20.66
CA ARG A 319 7.68 17.50 20.02
C ARG A 319 6.19 17.29 19.98
N TYR A 320 5.70 16.75 18.87
CA TYR A 320 4.28 16.44 18.77
C TYR A 320 3.82 15.31 19.69
N SER A 321 4.73 14.39 20.03
CA SER A 321 4.54 13.36 21.08
C SER A 321 4.26 13.98 22.46
N ASP A 322 4.73 15.21 22.66
CA ASP A 322 4.54 15.95 23.90
C ASP A 322 3.17 16.63 23.93
N PHE A 323 2.27 16.40 22.96
CA PHE A 323 0.89 16.87 23.03
C PHE A 323 -0.10 15.77 23.34
N ILE A 324 -1.07 16.15 24.15
CA ILE A 324 -2.31 15.40 24.28
C ILE A 324 -3.04 15.38 22.94
N HIS A 325 -3.60 14.23 22.58
CA HIS A 325 -4.59 14.16 21.53
C HIS A 325 -5.79 13.31 21.94
N VAL A 326 -6.92 13.68 21.37
CA VAL A 326 -8.19 12.99 21.54
C VAL A 326 -8.56 12.41 20.18
N GLY A 327 -8.78 11.10 20.14
CA GLY A 327 -8.92 10.39 18.87
C GLY A 327 -10.17 10.81 18.10
N SER A 328 -10.03 11.04 16.79
CA SER A 328 -11.08 11.54 15.90
C SER A 328 -12.22 10.56 15.60
N TYR A 329 -12.16 9.36 16.19
CA TYR A 329 -13.21 8.35 16.10
C TYR A 329 -14.42 8.67 16.99
N PHE A 330 -14.27 9.58 17.96
CA PHE A 330 -15.36 10.09 18.77
C PHE A 330 -14.97 11.42 19.44
N LEU A 331 -15.39 12.53 18.85
CA LEU A 331 -15.15 13.90 19.32
C LEU A 331 -16.45 14.71 19.31
N VAL A 332 -16.63 15.58 20.30
CA VAL A 332 -17.81 16.43 20.41
C VAL A 332 -17.39 17.85 20.76
N TYR A 333 -17.87 18.81 19.98
CA TYR A 333 -17.61 20.24 20.15
C TYR A 333 -18.90 20.96 20.52
N ARG A 334 -18.84 21.79 21.56
CA ARG A 334 -19.99 22.61 22.01
C ARG A 334 -19.92 24.02 21.43
N ARG A 335 -20.99 24.78 21.65
CA ARG A 335 -21.16 26.11 21.06
C ARG A 335 -19.99 27.06 21.12
N ARG A 336 -19.27 27.13 22.23
CA ARG A 336 -18.10 28.02 22.31
C ARG A 336 -17.03 27.70 21.27
N VAL A 337 -16.83 26.42 20.95
CA VAL A 337 -15.93 25.99 19.88
C VAL A 337 -16.58 26.16 18.51
N LEU A 338 -17.87 25.81 18.37
CA LEU A 338 -18.57 25.93 17.09
C LEU A 338 -18.72 27.38 16.62
N ASP A 339 -18.81 28.33 17.53
CA ASP A 339 -18.95 29.76 17.21
C ASP A 339 -17.58 30.42 16.93
N ASP A 340 -16.48 29.67 17.07
CA ASP A 340 -15.14 30.13 16.74
C ASP A 340 -14.89 30.10 15.22
N PRO A 341 -14.77 31.26 14.54
CA PRO A 341 -14.58 31.30 13.10
C PRO A 341 -13.24 30.69 12.65
N GLU A 342 -12.23 30.67 13.54
CA GLU A 342 -10.93 30.09 13.22
C GLU A 342 -10.98 28.55 13.33
N PHE A 343 -11.77 28.00 14.26
CA PHE A 343 -12.06 26.57 14.29
C PHE A 343 -12.76 26.13 13.00
N ARG A 344 -13.83 26.85 12.59
CA ARG A 344 -14.57 26.54 11.35
C ARG A 344 -13.66 26.53 10.13
N ARG A 345 -12.90 27.61 9.94
CA ARG A 345 -11.97 27.74 8.81
C ARG A 345 -11.00 26.55 8.73
N ARG A 346 -10.44 26.11 9.86
CA ARG A 346 -9.50 24.97 9.89
C ARG A 346 -10.16 23.64 9.53
N LEU A 347 -11.42 23.45 9.89
CA LEU A 347 -12.19 22.26 9.49
C LEU A 347 -12.57 22.32 8.00
N GLU A 348 -12.85 23.51 7.47
CA GLU A 348 -13.15 23.72 6.05
C GLU A 348 -11.93 23.46 5.15
N THR A 349 -10.72 23.77 5.62
CA THR A 349 -9.47 23.63 4.86
C THR A 349 -8.78 22.28 5.05
N VAL A 350 -9.52 21.22 5.36
CA VAL A 350 -8.95 19.88 5.46
C VAL A 350 -8.53 19.37 4.08
N ALA A 351 -7.23 19.18 3.93
CA ALA A 351 -6.57 18.74 2.72
C ALA A 351 -6.21 17.24 2.77
N LYS A 352 -6.04 16.64 1.58
CA LYS A 352 -5.47 15.29 1.44
C LYS A 352 -4.04 15.27 2.00
N GLN A 353 -3.71 14.24 2.78
CA GLN A 353 -2.40 14.07 3.39
C GLN A 353 -1.68 12.84 2.83
N ARG A 354 -0.34 12.85 2.91
CA ARG A 354 0.54 11.80 2.35
C ARG A 354 0.36 10.46 3.06
N ASP A 355 0.14 10.50 4.37
CA ASP A 355 0.01 9.32 5.21
C ASP A 355 -0.88 9.59 6.45
N LYS A 356 -1.14 8.52 7.20
CA LYS A 356 -1.96 8.55 8.41
C LYS A 356 -1.31 9.33 9.56
N THR A 357 0.02 9.34 9.64
CA THR A 357 0.75 10.08 10.69
C THR A 357 0.54 11.57 10.53
N ALA A 358 0.64 12.09 9.30
CA ALA A 358 0.36 13.49 8.98
C ALA A 358 -1.08 13.89 9.36
N ILE A 359 -2.06 13.00 9.19
CA ILE A 359 -3.46 13.23 9.61
C ILE A 359 -3.55 13.37 11.13
N ILE A 360 -2.90 12.48 11.88
CA ILE A 360 -2.89 12.55 13.35
C ILE A 360 -2.22 13.84 13.83
N LEU A 361 -1.04 14.16 13.28
CA LEU A 361 -0.28 15.37 13.64
C LEU A 361 -1.06 16.65 13.31
N LYS A 362 -1.57 16.77 12.08
CA LYS A 362 -2.27 17.97 11.62
C LYS A 362 -3.67 18.10 12.22
N TYR A 363 -4.41 17.00 12.35
CA TYR A 363 -5.84 17.10 12.64
C TYR A 363 -6.23 16.60 14.03
N GLU A 364 -5.62 15.54 14.57
CA GLU A 364 -5.94 15.16 15.96
C GLU A 364 -5.18 16.03 16.97
N ILE A 365 -3.85 16.06 16.85
CA ILE A 365 -2.99 16.83 17.74
C ILE A 365 -3.14 18.33 17.46
N GLY A 366 -3.13 18.75 16.18
CA GLY A 366 -3.27 20.15 15.80
C GLY A 366 -4.53 20.81 16.36
N PHE A 367 -5.71 20.21 16.16
CA PHE A 367 -6.96 20.75 16.73
C PHE A 367 -6.97 20.73 18.27
N SER A 368 -6.48 19.65 18.90
CA SER A 368 -6.40 19.57 20.37
C SER A 368 -5.53 20.70 20.93
N ARG A 369 -4.36 20.92 20.33
CA ARG A 369 -3.43 21.99 20.70
C ARG A 369 -4.05 23.37 20.48
N TYR A 370 -4.73 23.59 19.35
CA TYR A 370 -5.43 24.84 19.09
C TYR A 370 -6.44 25.18 20.18
N LEU A 371 -7.28 24.20 20.55
CA LEU A 371 -8.34 24.42 21.51
C LEU A 371 -7.80 24.69 22.91
N ILE A 372 -6.80 23.92 23.36
CA ILE A 372 -6.18 24.10 24.67
C ILE A 372 -5.48 25.47 24.78
N LEU A 373 -4.72 25.87 23.75
CA LEU A 373 -4.08 27.19 23.72
C LEU A 373 -5.11 28.33 23.59
N GLY A 374 -6.23 28.08 22.92
CA GLY A 374 -7.39 28.97 22.87
C GLY A 374 -8.14 29.12 24.19
N GLY A 375 -7.81 28.30 25.21
CA GLY A 375 -8.42 28.30 26.53
C GLY A 375 -9.70 27.46 26.63
N TYR A 376 -10.02 26.65 25.62
CA TYR A 376 -11.20 25.78 25.65
C TYR A 376 -10.94 24.55 26.51
N HIS A 377 -11.85 24.25 27.42
CA HIS A 377 -11.69 23.16 28.38
C HIS A 377 -12.10 21.80 27.80
N LEU A 378 -11.19 20.82 27.88
CA LEU A 378 -11.41 19.44 27.49
C LEU A 378 -12.01 18.63 28.64
N ALA A 379 -12.91 17.69 28.30
CA ALA A 379 -13.25 16.58 29.17
C ALA A 379 -13.22 15.24 28.41
N THR A 380 -13.12 14.13 29.14
CA THR A 380 -13.17 12.78 28.55
C THR A 380 -14.11 11.86 29.31
N PHE A 381 -14.65 10.85 28.61
CA PHE A 381 -15.46 9.82 29.25
C PHE A 381 -14.63 8.94 30.20
N VAL A 382 -13.44 8.50 29.78
CA VAL A 382 -12.45 7.87 30.67
C VAL A 382 -11.75 8.97 31.47
N ASP A 383 -11.74 8.87 32.80
CA ASP A 383 -11.17 9.91 33.65
C ASP A 383 -9.65 9.93 33.61
N GLY A 384 -9.08 11.09 33.24
CA GLY A 384 -7.64 11.28 33.15
C GLY A 384 -7.00 10.59 31.94
N ILE A 385 -5.67 10.55 31.94
CA ILE A 385 -4.86 9.94 30.89
C ILE A 385 -4.25 8.64 31.43
N LEU A 386 -4.47 7.56 30.68
CA LEU A 386 -3.88 6.26 30.93
C LEU A 386 -2.59 6.07 30.11
N PRO A 387 -1.66 5.23 30.56
CA PRO A 387 -0.38 5.08 29.90
C PRO A 387 -0.51 4.42 28.51
N TYR A 388 0.26 4.93 27.55
CA TYR A 388 0.47 4.37 26.21
C TYR A 388 -0.79 3.89 25.44
N HIS A 389 -1.71 4.77 25.06
CA HIS A 389 -2.84 4.46 24.16
C HIS A 389 -3.66 3.21 24.58
N PRO A 390 -4.48 3.31 25.63
CA PRO A 390 -5.15 2.14 26.24
C PRO A 390 -6.05 1.36 25.26
N VAL A 391 -6.64 2.04 24.27
CA VAL A 391 -7.54 1.42 23.26
C VAL A 391 -6.81 0.51 22.24
N TYR A 392 -5.48 0.53 22.21
CA TYR A 392 -4.64 -0.31 21.34
C TYR A 392 -3.85 -1.37 22.13
N ARG A 393 -4.22 -1.62 23.38
CA ARG A 393 -3.55 -2.56 24.28
C ARG A 393 -4.56 -3.50 24.93
N ALA A 394 -4.05 -4.49 25.67
CA ALA A 394 -4.89 -5.40 26.46
C ALA A 394 -5.81 -4.65 27.45
N SER A 395 -5.43 -3.45 27.90
CA SER A 395 -6.26 -2.59 28.74
C SER A 395 -7.54 -2.10 28.06
N ALA A 396 -7.70 -2.25 26.73
CA ALA A 396 -8.98 -2.02 26.06
C ALA A 396 -10.09 -2.94 26.61
N PHE A 397 -9.77 -4.16 27.04
CA PHE A 397 -10.72 -5.07 27.68
C PHE A 397 -11.06 -4.62 29.10
N ASP A 398 -10.07 -4.12 29.86
CA ASP A 398 -10.31 -3.55 31.19
C ASP A 398 -11.21 -2.30 31.11
N LEU A 399 -10.98 -1.43 30.12
CA LEU A 399 -11.86 -0.28 29.85
C LEU A 399 -13.30 -0.71 29.54
N MET A 400 -13.50 -1.80 28.80
CA MET A 400 -14.84 -2.34 28.57
C MET A 400 -15.52 -2.77 29.87
N ALA A 401 -14.80 -3.36 30.81
CA ALA A 401 -15.33 -3.72 32.13
C ALA A 401 -15.80 -2.48 32.92
N GLU A 402 -15.22 -1.30 32.65
CA GLU A 402 -15.59 -0.01 33.22
C GLU A 402 -16.69 0.73 32.42
N GLY A 403 -17.25 0.10 31.37
CA GLY A 403 -18.34 0.65 30.56
C GLY A 403 -17.88 1.41 29.31
N PHE A 404 -16.62 1.30 28.89
CA PHE A 404 -16.16 1.87 27.63
C PHE A 404 -16.87 1.19 26.43
N PRO A 405 -17.52 1.96 25.53
CA PRO A 405 -18.49 1.37 24.60
C PRO A 405 -17.91 0.88 23.28
N LEU A 406 -16.62 1.14 22.99
CA LEU A 406 -16.03 0.88 21.68
C LEU A 406 -14.84 -0.09 21.74
N LEU A 407 -14.71 -0.94 20.72
CA LEU A 407 -13.50 -1.73 20.46
C LEU A 407 -12.89 -1.30 19.12
N LYS A 408 -11.62 -0.88 19.15
CA LYS A 408 -10.88 -0.49 17.94
C LYS A 408 -10.58 -1.70 17.07
N ARG A 409 -10.95 -1.67 15.79
CA ARG A 409 -10.70 -2.77 14.85
C ARG A 409 -9.20 -2.99 14.63
N GLN A 410 -8.47 -1.89 14.45
CA GLN A 410 -7.01 -1.86 14.22
C GLN A 410 -6.21 -2.46 15.40
N PHE A 411 -6.74 -2.43 16.63
CA PHE A 411 -6.13 -3.12 17.75
C PHE A 411 -6.02 -4.64 17.49
N LEU A 412 -7.02 -5.25 16.86
CA LEU A 412 -7.03 -6.69 16.60
C LEU A 412 -6.13 -7.11 15.43
N TYR A 413 -6.11 -6.36 14.32
CA TYR A 413 -5.34 -6.78 13.15
C TYR A 413 -3.96 -6.12 13.02
N GLU A 414 -3.79 -4.83 13.33
CA GLU A 414 -2.45 -4.22 13.32
C GLU A 414 -1.71 -4.43 14.64
N ASN A 415 -2.42 -4.48 15.77
CA ASN A 415 -1.82 -4.73 17.08
C ASN A 415 -0.49 -3.97 17.30
N PRO A 416 -0.53 -2.62 17.26
CA PRO A 416 0.68 -1.79 17.17
C PRO A 416 1.60 -1.92 18.37
N PHE A 417 1.08 -2.39 19.51
CA PHE A 417 1.82 -2.60 20.74
C PHE A 417 2.05 -4.08 21.09
N SER A 418 1.84 -4.99 20.13
CA SER A 418 2.13 -6.42 20.26
C SER A 418 1.48 -7.07 21.49
N ALA A 419 0.22 -6.72 21.75
CA ALA A 419 -0.58 -7.32 22.80
C ALA A 419 -0.69 -8.84 22.56
N PRO A 420 -0.38 -9.69 23.55
CA PRO A 420 -0.44 -11.13 23.39
C PRO A 420 -1.87 -11.67 23.46
N ASP A 421 -2.04 -12.87 22.89
CA ASP A 421 -3.25 -13.69 23.02
C ASP A 421 -4.54 -13.07 22.44
N LEU A 422 -4.42 -12.13 21.49
CA LEU A 422 -5.58 -11.54 20.82
C LEU A 422 -6.43 -12.54 20.05
N ARG A 423 -5.96 -13.76 19.78
CA ARG A 423 -6.81 -14.86 19.26
C ARG A 423 -8.03 -15.17 20.16
N LEU A 424 -7.95 -14.80 21.45
CA LEU A 424 -9.01 -15.00 22.46
C LEU A 424 -9.91 -13.77 22.60
N TRP A 425 -9.83 -12.78 21.70
CA TRP A 425 -10.54 -11.52 21.84
C TRP A 425 -12.05 -11.69 22.02
N LYS A 426 -12.69 -12.63 21.31
CA LYS A 426 -14.14 -12.89 21.45
C LYS A 426 -14.51 -13.31 22.87
N GLU A 427 -13.74 -14.23 23.45
CA GLU A 427 -13.94 -14.70 24.82
C GLU A 427 -13.80 -13.54 25.81
N ARG A 428 -12.81 -12.67 25.62
CA ARG A 428 -12.60 -11.49 26.47
C ARG A 428 -13.68 -10.43 26.33
N VAL A 429 -14.22 -10.20 25.13
CA VAL A 429 -15.37 -9.30 24.93
C VAL A 429 -16.60 -9.86 25.65
N LEU A 430 -16.90 -11.15 25.45
CA LEU A 430 -18.08 -11.79 26.05
C LEU A 430 -17.99 -11.92 27.58
N GLU A 431 -16.79 -11.91 28.15
CA GLU A 431 -16.58 -11.87 29.61
C GLU A 431 -17.15 -10.59 30.24
N HIS A 432 -17.03 -9.46 29.55
CA HIS A 432 -17.49 -8.16 30.04
C HIS A 432 -18.84 -7.75 29.44
N VAL A 433 -19.15 -8.21 28.23
CA VAL A 433 -20.35 -7.86 27.48
C VAL A 433 -20.97 -9.13 26.86
N PRO A 434 -21.78 -9.89 27.64
CA PRO A 434 -22.29 -11.19 27.20
C PRO A 434 -23.17 -11.16 25.96
N ASP A 435 -23.83 -10.02 25.69
CA ASP A 435 -24.77 -9.85 24.58
C ASP A 435 -24.11 -9.21 23.32
N ALA A 436 -22.79 -9.01 23.33
CA ALA A 436 -22.08 -8.45 22.19
C ALA A 436 -22.12 -9.38 20.96
N ASP A 437 -22.43 -8.81 19.79
CA ASP A 437 -22.45 -9.55 18.52
C ASP A 437 -21.03 -9.76 17.97
N VAL A 438 -20.26 -10.61 18.65
CA VAL A 438 -18.87 -10.93 18.30
C VAL A 438 -18.74 -11.66 16.97
N ASP A 439 -19.82 -12.29 16.49
CA ASP A 439 -19.82 -13.00 15.21
C ASP A 439 -19.95 -12.03 14.04
N ALA A 440 -20.81 -11.01 14.14
CA ALA A 440 -20.82 -9.92 13.16
C ALA A 440 -19.48 -9.17 13.13
N MET A 441 -18.90 -8.90 14.31
CA MET A 441 -17.57 -8.29 14.42
C MET A 441 -16.47 -9.15 13.79
N GLU A 442 -16.48 -10.47 14.01
CA GLU A 442 -15.51 -11.39 13.38
C GLU A 442 -15.69 -11.43 11.86
N SER A 443 -16.93 -11.46 11.37
CA SER A 443 -17.22 -11.43 9.94
C SER A 443 -16.69 -10.14 9.30
N ASN A 444 -16.92 -9.00 9.94
CA ASN A 444 -16.35 -7.71 9.52
C ASN A 444 -14.81 -7.75 9.53
N LEU A 445 -14.20 -8.23 10.62
CA LEU A 445 -12.74 -8.29 10.77
C LEU A 445 -12.05 -9.10 9.68
N ARG A 446 -12.59 -10.29 9.37
CA ARG A 446 -12.03 -11.19 8.35
C ARG A 446 -12.07 -10.59 6.95
N ARG A 447 -13.02 -9.68 6.71
CA ARG A 447 -13.23 -9.01 5.44
C ARG A 447 -12.30 -7.81 5.27
N ILE A 448 -12.19 -6.96 6.30
CA ILE A 448 -11.44 -5.70 6.19
C ILE A 448 -9.94 -5.82 6.54
N ALA A 449 -9.55 -6.83 7.32
CA ALA A 449 -8.18 -6.95 7.79
C ALA A 449 -7.29 -7.66 6.76
N PRO A 450 -6.09 -7.13 6.45
CA PRO A 450 -5.10 -7.89 5.69
C PRO A 450 -4.81 -9.21 6.39
N ALA A 451 -4.93 -10.33 5.67
CA ALA A 451 -4.80 -11.68 6.23
C ALA A 451 -3.49 -11.87 7.00
N TRP A 452 -2.40 -11.28 6.49
CA TRP A 452 -1.09 -11.27 7.14
C TRP A 452 -1.12 -10.56 8.51
N SER A 453 -1.68 -9.34 8.57
CA SER A 453 -1.71 -8.53 9.80
C SER A 453 -2.46 -9.27 10.88
N LEU A 454 -3.62 -9.83 10.52
CA LEU A 454 -4.44 -10.64 11.43
C LEU A 454 -3.70 -11.89 11.91
N HIS A 455 -3.04 -12.64 11.01
CA HIS A 455 -2.25 -13.81 11.38
C HIS A 455 -1.11 -13.44 12.35
N ARG A 456 -0.33 -12.39 12.04
CA ARG A 456 0.76 -11.92 12.91
C ARG A 456 0.23 -11.57 14.29
N SER A 457 -0.78 -10.72 14.35
CA SER A 457 -1.40 -10.28 15.60
C SER A 457 -1.86 -11.48 16.43
N PHE A 458 -2.54 -12.44 15.78
CA PHE A 458 -3.05 -13.63 16.44
C PHE A 458 -2.00 -14.70 16.68
N ALA A 459 -0.74 -14.52 16.28
CA ALA A 459 0.36 -15.43 16.56
C ALA A 459 1.16 -15.03 17.81
N ILE A 460 1.02 -13.79 18.30
CA ILE A 460 1.69 -13.32 19.52
C ILE A 460 1.08 -14.02 20.74
N ARG A 461 1.92 -14.57 21.61
CA ARG A 461 1.52 -15.38 22.78
C ARG A 461 2.13 -14.83 24.06
N SER A 462 1.44 -15.04 25.18
CA SER A 462 2.09 -14.89 26.49
C SER A 462 3.07 -16.04 26.71
N GLY A 463 4.32 -15.70 27.02
CA GLY A 463 5.36 -16.65 27.43
C GLY A 463 5.17 -17.12 28.88
N PRO A 464 5.99 -18.07 29.35
CA PRO A 464 5.94 -18.58 30.73
C PRO A 464 6.18 -17.51 31.80
N ASP A 465 6.86 -16.42 31.44
CA ASP A 465 7.14 -15.26 32.29
C ASP A 465 6.10 -14.13 32.13
N GLY A 466 5.04 -14.36 31.35
CA GLY A 466 3.98 -13.39 31.06
C GLY A 466 4.32 -12.35 30.00
N LYS A 467 5.51 -12.41 29.37
CA LYS A 467 5.91 -11.47 28.31
C LYS A 467 5.35 -11.90 26.95
N ALA A 468 5.13 -10.92 26.07
CA ALA A 468 4.76 -11.20 24.69
C ALA A 468 5.92 -11.87 23.93
N VAL A 469 5.63 -13.01 23.31
CA VAL A 469 6.54 -13.71 22.39
C VAL A 469 6.09 -13.38 20.97
N LEU A 470 6.95 -12.67 20.23
CA LEU A 470 6.73 -12.32 18.83
C LEU A 470 7.30 -13.41 17.91
N PRO A 471 6.53 -13.92 16.93
CA PRO A 471 7.07 -14.76 15.87
C PRO A 471 7.79 -13.88 14.85
N GLU A 472 9.10 -13.74 14.98
CA GLU A 472 9.93 -13.04 13.99
C GLU A 472 10.16 -13.92 12.75
N PRO A 473 10.02 -13.38 11.52
CA PRO A 473 10.51 -14.06 10.32
C PRO A 473 12.01 -14.30 10.44
N LEU A 474 12.50 -15.38 9.83
CA LEU A 474 13.93 -15.64 9.69
C LEU A 474 14.58 -14.53 8.86
N GLY A 475 15.66 -13.98 9.39
CA GLY A 475 16.50 -13.00 8.71
C GLY A 475 17.47 -13.65 7.72
N SER A 476 18.19 -12.83 6.95
CA SER A 476 19.12 -13.28 5.91
C SER A 476 20.33 -14.04 6.42
N ASP A 477 20.71 -13.80 7.66
CA ASP A 477 21.78 -14.47 8.40
C ASP A 477 21.32 -15.80 9.04
N THR A 478 20.09 -15.88 9.51
CA THR A 478 19.53 -17.04 10.22
C THR A 478 18.88 -18.06 9.29
N PHE A 479 18.33 -17.63 8.16
CA PHE A 479 17.67 -18.51 7.19
C PHE A 479 18.57 -19.67 6.70
N PRO A 480 19.82 -19.43 6.26
CA PRO A 480 20.70 -20.51 5.79
C PRO A 480 21.07 -21.52 6.88
N ASP A 481 21.00 -21.13 8.15
CA ASP A 481 21.23 -22.03 9.29
C ASP A 481 20.01 -22.91 9.55
N GLU A 482 18.80 -22.35 9.52
CA GLU A 482 17.55 -23.13 9.63
C GLU A 482 17.38 -24.12 8.46
N ASP A 483 17.75 -23.71 7.24
CA ASP A 483 17.72 -24.54 6.04
C ASP A 483 18.56 -25.82 6.15
N LYS A 484 19.53 -25.86 7.06
CA LYS A 484 20.32 -27.08 7.32
C LYS A 484 19.56 -28.11 8.15
N TRP A 485 18.59 -27.69 8.97
CA TRP A 485 17.98 -28.54 10.00
C TRP A 485 16.51 -28.83 9.72
N VAL A 486 15.81 -27.94 9.01
CA VAL A 486 14.43 -28.16 8.59
C VAL A 486 14.40 -29.21 7.47
N PRO A 487 13.60 -30.29 7.59
CA PRO A 487 13.53 -31.32 6.57
C PRO A 487 12.80 -30.81 5.31
N SER A 488 13.39 -31.04 4.13
CA SER A 488 12.70 -30.87 2.85
C SER A 488 12.00 -32.17 2.40
N PHE A 489 10.97 -32.03 1.57
CA PHE A 489 10.16 -33.14 1.08
C PHE A 489 10.02 -33.09 -0.44
N ASP A 490 10.39 -34.19 -1.13
CA ASP A 490 10.38 -34.25 -2.59
C ASP A 490 8.98 -34.06 -3.21
N HIS A 491 7.92 -34.42 -2.46
CA HIS A 491 6.54 -34.29 -2.90
C HIS A 491 5.94 -32.90 -2.64
N TRP A 492 6.73 -31.96 -2.09
CA TRP A 492 6.34 -30.57 -1.87
C TRP A 492 6.92 -29.72 -3.00
N TRP A 493 6.05 -29.21 -3.86
CA TRP A 493 6.42 -28.46 -5.06
C TRP A 493 6.06 -26.99 -4.88
N GLY A 494 7.02 -26.11 -5.12
CA GLY A 494 6.88 -24.66 -5.08
C GLY A 494 6.39 -24.08 -6.41
N PHE A 495 5.36 -23.23 -6.32
CA PHE A 495 4.73 -22.51 -7.42
C PHE A 495 4.76 -21.00 -7.10
N PRO A 496 5.86 -20.31 -7.44
CA PRO A 496 5.99 -18.88 -7.20
C PRO A 496 5.15 -18.03 -8.15
N ALA A 497 4.76 -16.84 -7.68
CA ALA A 497 4.28 -15.77 -8.55
C ALA A 497 5.34 -15.39 -9.58
N ASP A 498 4.92 -15.12 -10.82
CA ASP A 498 5.80 -14.56 -11.85
C ASP A 498 6.18 -13.13 -11.44
N PRO A 499 7.48 -12.84 -11.25
CA PRO A 499 7.95 -11.51 -10.84
C PRO A 499 7.49 -10.38 -11.75
N ARG A 500 7.28 -10.68 -13.04
CA ARG A 500 6.96 -9.67 -14.06
C ARG A 500 5.52 -9.20 -13.98
N THR A 501 4.63 -10.06 -13.45
CA THR A 501 3.18 -9.83 -13.47
C THR A 501 2.55 -9.84 -12.09
N GLY A 502 3.23 -10.41 -11.08
CA GLY A 502 2.66 -10.69 -9.76
C GLY A 502 1.60 -11.80 -9.77
N LEU A 503 1.44 -12.54 -10.88
CA LEU A 503 0.42 -13.58 -11.07
C LEU A 503 1.04 -14.97 -11.11
N LEU A 504 0.23 -16.00 -10.89
CA LEU A 504 0.58 -17.36 -11.28
C LEU A 504 0.35 -17.52 -12.79
N SER A 505 1.35 -17.17 -13.60
CA SER A 505 1.33 -17.18 -15.07
C SER A 505 2.41 -18.07 -15.70
N GLY A 506 2.46 -18.10 -17.04
CA GLY A 506 3.51 -18.76 -17.79
C GLY A 506 3.53 -20.29 -17.68
N ALA A 507 4.72 -20.87 -17.80
CA ALA A 507 4.91 -22.31 -17.76
C ALA A 507 4.65 -22.90 -16.37
N VAL A 508 4.98 -22.17 -15.30
CA VAL A 508 4.66 -22.57 -13.91
C VAL A 508 3.15 -22.74 -13.73
N ARG A 509 2.33 -21.83 -14.28
CA ARG A 509 0.87 -21.95 -14.24
C ARG A 509 0.35 -23.19 -14.95
N ALA A 510 0.87 -23.48 -16.15
CA ALA A 510 0.47 -24.66 -16.91
C ALA A 510 0.75 -25.96 -16.12
N VAL A 511 1.92 -26.06 -15.50
CA VAL A 511 2.27 -27.21 -14.65
C VAL A 511 1.40 -27.27 -13.39
N PHE A 512 1.08 -26.12 -12.77
CA PHE A 512 0.15 -26.07 -11.64
C PHE A 512 -1.23 -26.62 -12.04
N ASP A 513 -1.78 -26.16 -13.17
CA ASP A 513 -3.10 -26.61 -13.64
C ASP A 513 -3.11 -28.11 -13.94
N ALA A 514 -2.02 -28.67 -14.48
CA ALA A 514 -1.88 -30.10 -14.76
C ALA A 514 -1.83 -30.96 -13.48
N VAL A 515 -1.27 -30.46 -12.38
CA VAL A 515 -1.16 -31.19 -11.10
C VAL A 515 -2.20 -30.77 -10.06
N ARG A 516 -3.03 -29.76 -10.36
CA ARG A 516 -3.95 -29.07 -9.43
C ARG A 516 -4.74 -30.03 -8.53
N ASP A 517 -5.32 -31.06 -9.14
CA ASP A 517 -6.26 -31.97 -8.50
C ASP A 517 -5.60 -33.28 -8.01
N ASP A 518 -4.27 -33.37 -8.07
CA ASP A 518 -3.50 -34.56 -7.68
C ASP A 518 -3.11 -34.55 -6.18
N PRO A 519 -3.72 -35.38 -5.31
CA PRO A 519 -3.42 -35.34 -3.88
C PRO A 519 -2.00 -35.81 -3.52
N SER A 520 -1.29 -36.53 -4.41
CA SER A 520 0.04 -37.08 -4.12
C SER A 520 1.13 -36.00 -4.05
N VAL A 521 0.85 -34.81 -4.58
CA VAL A 521 1.77 -33.67 -4.58
C VAL A 521 1.18 -32.57 -3.71
N LYS A 522 1.99 -32.03 -2.80
CA LYS A 522 1.67 -30.83 -2.04
C LYS A 522 2.14 -29.60 -2.83
N LYS A 523 1.21 -28.70 -3.14
CA LYS A 523 1.52 -27.49 -3.92
C LYS A 523 1.63 -26.33 -2.96
N ILE A 524 2.82 -25.75 -2.89
CA ILE A 524 3.11 -24.55 -2.11
C ILE A 524 3.10 -23.37 -3.08
N VAL A 525 2.03 -22.60 -3.04
CA VAL A 525 1.87 -21.40 -3.89
C VAL A 525 2.43 -20.22 -3.10
N LEU A 526 3.53 -19.66 -3.61
CA LEU A 526 4.23 -18.54 -2.99
C LEU A 526 3.68 -17.23 -3.56
N GLU A 527 2.91 -16.53 -2.72
CA GLU A 527 2.24 -15.29 -3.07
C GLU A 527 3.17 -14.10 -2.82
N GLY A 528 3.12 -13.09 -3.69
CA GLY A 528 3.79 -11.81 -3.48
C GLY A 528 2.97 -10.91 -2.53
N SER A 529 2.81 -9.65 -2.91
CA SER A 529 1.90 -8.72 -2.21
C SER A 529 0.42 -9.03 -2.44
N ARG A 530 0.10 -9.88 -3.42
CA ARG A 530 -1.28 -10.16 -3.89
C ARG A 530 -1.66 -11.62 -3.71
N PRO A 531 -2.91 -11.92 -3.31
CA PRO A 531 -3.43 -13.28 -3.28
C PRO A 531 -3.51 -13.87 -4.70
N LEU A 532 -3.15 -15.14 -4.88
CA LEU A 532 -3.17 -15.82 -6.18
C LEU A 532 -4.39 -16.73 -6.33
N ASP A 533 -4.99 -16.79 -7.53
CA ASP A 533 -6.05 -17.76 -7.85
C ASP A 533 -5.48 -19.17 -8.03
N ALA A 534 -5.32 -19.87 -6.90
CA ALA A 534 -4.77 -21.22 -6.85
C ALA A 534 -5.58 -22.10 -5.88
N SER A 535 -6.63 -22.75 -6.39
CA SER A 535 -7.42 -23.76 -5.67
C SER A 535 -7.14 -25.16 -6.22
N GLY A 536 -7.30 -26.20 -5.40
CA GLY A 536 -7.04 -27.58 -5.80
C GLY A 536 -6.89 -28.51 -4.60
N GLN A 537 -6.47 -29.74 -4.84
CA GLN A 537 -6.18 -30.70 -3.78
C GLN A 537 -4.75 -30.51 -3.25
N ASN A 538 -4.60 -30.53 -1.92
CA ASN A 538 -3.32 -30.40 -1.23
C ASN A 538 -2.54 -29.12 -1.63
N VAL A 539 -3.28 -28.03 -1.84
CA VAL A 539 -2.73 -26.70 -2.14
C VAL A 539 -2.65 -25.90 -0.85
N VAL A 540 -1.49 -25.28 -0.62
CA VAL A 540 -1.27 -24.29 0.43
C VAL A 540 -0.82 -23.00 -0.23
N ARG A 541 -1.52 -21.91 0.06
CA ARG A 541 -1.17 -20.56 -0.37
C ARG A 541 -0.55 -19.82 0.80
N VAL A 542 0.63 -19.24 0.58
CA VAL A 542 1.35 -18.51 1.61
C VAL A 542 2.03 -17.29 1.00
N ALA A 543 1.93 -16.16 1.69
CA ALA A 543 2.76 -15.00 1.40
C ALA A 543 4.24 -15.37 1.59
N THR A 544 5.04 -15.19 0.54
CA THR A 544 6.45 -15.62 0.46
C THR A 544 7.22 -15.21 1.71
N GLU A 545 7.25 -13.92 2.05
CA GLU A 545 8.05 -13.38 3.17
C GLU A 545 7.50 -13.67 4.58
N SER A 546 6.33 -14.32 4.71
CA SER A 546 5.75 -14.60 6.02
C SER A 546 6.49 -15.75 6.72
N PRO A 547 6.50 -15.85 8.07
CA PRO A 547 7.08 -17.01 8.76
C PRO A 547 6.49 -18.35 8.26
N PRO A 548 5.17 -18.49 8.00
CA PRO A 548 4.66 -19.66 7.30
C PRO A 548 5.27 -19.84 5.90
N GLY A 549 5.34 -18.79 5.07
CA GLY A 549 5.96 -18.82 3.75
C GLY A 549 7.39 -19.34 3.77
N GLN A 550 8.22 -18.79 4.66
CA GLN A 550 9.59 -19.24 4.91
C GLN A 550 9.63 -20.71 5.37
N MET A 551 8.79 -21.11 6.34
CA MET A 551 8.75 -22.48 6.85
C MET A 551 8.20 -23.50 5.83
N TYR A 552 7.34 -23.09 4.91
CA TYR A 552 6.94 -23.90 3.77
C TYR A 552 8.06 -23.94 2.73
N GLY A 553 8.73 -22.82 2.48
CA GLY A 553 9.87 -22.68 1.58
C GLY A 553 11.01 -23.63 1.93
N LEU A 554 11.45 -23.62 3.19
CA LEU A 554 12.46 -24.53 3.77
C LEU A 554 12.10 -26.02 3.62
N ARG A 555 10.84 -26.35 3.31
CA ARG A 555 10.35 -27.73 3.19
C ARG A 555 10.11 -28.19 1.75
N MET A 556 10.16 -27.28 0.76
CA MET A 556 9.90 -27.62 -0.64
C MET A 556 11.06 -28.41 -1.23
N GLY A 557 10.87 -29.65 -1.70
CA GLY A 557 11.96 -30.36 -2.38
C GLY A 557 12.20 -29.84 -3.81
N THR A 558 11.14 -29.43 -4.50
CA THR A 558 11.18 -29.01 -5.91
C THR A 558 10.57 -27.62 -6.05
N VAL A 559 11.25 -26.70 -6.74
CA VAL A 559 10.81 -25.33 -6.98
C VAL A 559 10.78 -25.07 -8.48
N LEU A 560 9.62 -24.67 -9.01
CA LEU A 560 9.41 -24.40 -10.43
C LEU A 560 9.62 -22.91 -10.69
N THR A 561 10.37 -22.53 -11.71
CA THR A 561 10.68 -21.10 -11.99
C THR A 561 10.30 -20.72 -13.41
N ASN A 562 9.78 -19.51 -13.59
CA ASN A 562 9.57 -18.89 -14.89
C ASN A 562 10.81 -18.09 -15.34
N VAL A 563 11.41 -17.29 -14.45
CA VAL A 563 12.55 -16.43 -14.79
C VAL A 563 13.86 -17.04 -14.30
N GLY A 564 13.93 -17.39 -13.01
CA GLY A 564 15.07 -18.01 -12.37
C GLY A 564 14.93 -18.17 -10.86
N PRO A 565 15.76 -19.00 -10.21
CA PRO A 565 15.69 -19.32 -8.78
C PRO A 565 15.49 -18.13 -7.82
N ARG A 566 16.37 -17.13 -7.86
CA ARG A 566 16.28 -15.93 -7.01
C ARG A 566 15.32 -14.90 -7.56
N SER A 567 14.99 -15.02 -8.83
CA SER A 567 14.05 -14.14 -9.50
C SER A 567 12.61 -14.42 -9.04
N ASP A 568 12.24 -15.70 -8.99
CA ASP A 568 10.92 -16.21 -8.62
C ASP A 568 10.79 -16.49 -7.11
N VAL A 569 11.88 -16.72 -6.37
CA VAL A 569 11.85 -16.99 -4.92
C VAL A 569 12.84 -16.10 -4.18
N ASN A 570 12.33 -15.32 -3.24
CA ASN A 570 13.14 -14.37 -2.46
C ASN A 570 14.02 -15.04 -1.38
N HIS A 571 13.68 -16.26 -0.97
CA HIS A 571 14.41 -16.99 0.06
C HIS A 571 15.75 -17.55 -0.46
N PRO A 572 16.85 -17.48 0.31
CA PRO A 572 18.13 -18.04 -0.08
C PRO A 572 18.17 -19.57 0.13
N LEU A 573 17.26 -20.30 -0.52
CA LEU A 573 17.15 -21.76 -0.42
C LEU A 573 18.42 -22.44 -0.94
N SER A 574 18.97 -23.36 -0.16
CA SER A 574 20.19 -24.07 -0.51
C SER A 574 19.96 -25.09 -1.64
N PRO A 575 20.79 -25.12 -2.69
CA PRO A 575 20.72 -26.13 -3.75
C PRO A 575 21.13 -27.54 -3.28
N ARG A 576 21.40 -27.71 -1.97
CA ARG A 576 21.65 -29.00 -1.33
C ARG A 576 20.35 -29.71 -0.94
N TYR A 577 19.31 -28.96 -0.60
CA TYR A 577 18.03 -29.50 -0.09
C TYR A 577 16.85 -29.19 -1.01
N HIS A 578 17.05 -28.21 -1.90
CA HIS A 578 16.06 -27.72 -2.85
C HIS A 578 16.57 -27.89 -4.27
N ARG A 579 15.67 -28.26 -5.18
CA ARG A 579 15.96 -28.37 -6.62
C ARG A 579 15.16 -27.34 -7.38
N PHE A 580 15.84 -26.54 -8.18
CA PHE A 580 15.20 -25.57 -9.05
C PHE A 580 15.06 -26.13 -10.46
N LEU A 581 13.82 -26.19 -10.96
CA LEU A 581 13.46 -26.61 -12.30
C LEU A 581 13.06 -25.39 -13.13
N GLN A 582 13.86 -25.07 -14.13
CA GLN A 582 13.63 -23.94 -15.02
C GLN A 582 12.62 -24.30 -16.12
N LEU A 583 11.49 -23.61 -16.15
CA LEU A 583 10.41 -23.85 -17.10
C LEU A 583 10.23 -22.74 -18.14
N GLY A 584 10.61 -21.49 -17.83
CA GLY A 584 10.28 -20.34 -18.68
C GLY A 584 11.29 -20.04 -19.79
N ARG A 585 12.41 -20.74 -19.86
CA ARG A 585 13.44 -20.59 -20.92
C ARG A 585 13.40 -21.71 -21.96
N ALA A 586 12.21 -22.22 -22.28
CA ALA A 586 12.06 -23.43 -23.09
C ALA A 586 12.64 -23.30 -24.51
N THR A 587 12.63 -22.11 -25.10
CA THR A 587 13.21 -21.84 -26.42
C THR A 587 14.71 -21.57 -26.37
N GLY A 588 15.29 -21.36 -25.19
CA GLY A 588 16.66 -20.85 -25.02
C GLY A 588 16.75 -19.32 -25.01
N LEU A 589 15.68 -18.61 -25.41
CA LEU A 589 15.60 -17.16 -25.36
C LEU A 589 15.36 -16.70 -23.92
N THR A 590 15.96 -15.58 -23.55
CA THR A 590 15.76 -14.97 -22.23
C THR A 590 14.67 -13.91 -22.27
N SER A 591 13.83 -13.89 -21.23
CA SER A 591 12.91 -12.77 -20.99
C SER A 591 13.65 -11.64 -20.26
N PRO A 592 13.21 -10.38 -20.39
CA PRO A 592 13.75 -9.26 -19.61
C PRO A 592 13.70 -9.56 -18.11
N ASP A 593 14.80 -9.28 -17.40
CA ASP A 593 14.91 -9.50 -15.95
C ASP A 593 14.07 -8.45 -15.20
N VAL A 594 13.16 -8.93 -14.35
CA VAL A 594 12.30 -8.08 -13.52
C VAL A 594 12.29 -8.66 -12.11
N GLY A 595 12.55 -7.79 -11.13
CA GLY A 595 12.44 -8.06 -9.70
C GLY A 595 11.07 -8.59 -9.28
N LEU A 596 10.97 -9.49 -8.29
CA LEU A 596 9.76 -9.57 -7.48
C LEU A 596 9.67 -8.28 -6.65
N ASP A 597 8.55 -7.55 -6.75
CA ASP A 597 8.25 -6.47 -5.82
C ASP A 597 7.90 -7.06 -4.43
N GLY A 598 8.72 -6.72 -3.44
CA GLY A 598 8.58 -7.10 -2.03
C GLY A 598 9.20 -6.03 -1.13
N SER A 599 8.35 -5.41 -0.31
CA SER A 599 8.54 -4.13 0.38
C SER A 599 9.35 -4.21 1.67
N GLY A 600 10.65 -3.93 1.60
CA GLY A 600 11.42 -3.48 2.75
C GLY A 600 12.74 -4.21 2.93
N ASP A 601 13.82 -3.44 2.84
CA ASP A 601 15.05 -3.38 3.66
C ASP A 601 15.74 -4.65 4.21
N THR A 602 15.18 -5.86 4.10
CA THR A 602 15.72 -7.08 4.71
C THR A 602 16.56 -7.96 3.79
N TRP A 603 16.45 -7.82 2.46
CA TRP A 603 17.09 -8.75 1.51
C TRP A 603 17.96 -8.11 0.40
N GLY A 604 18.11 -6.76 0.41
CA GLY A 604 19.07 -6.03 -0.42
C GLY A 604 18.64 -5.78 -1.87
N LEU A 605 19.17 -4.70 -2.46
CA LEU A 605 19.03 -4.37 -3.89
C LEU A 605 19.64 -5.48 -4.76
N ARG A 606 18.93 -5.92 -5.81
CA ARG A 606 19.42 -6.91 -6.78
C ARG A 606 20.60 -6.33 -7.59
N ASP A 607 21.72 -7.03 -7.62
CA ASP A 607 22.88 -6.76 -8.48
C ASP A 607 22.81 -7.65 -9.74
N ARG A 608 23.34 -7.18 -10.88
CA ARG A 608 23.44 -7.93 -12.15
C ARG A 608 24.18 -9.28 -12.01
N SER A 609 24.96 -9.46 -10.94
CA SER A 609 25.58 -10.75 -10.55
C SER A 609 24.58 -11.85 -10.16
N ALA A 610 23.27 -11.55 -10.06
CA ALA A 610 22.23 -12.52 -9.72
C ALA A 610 21.92 -13.53 -10.84
N LEU A 611 22.05 -13.18 -12.13
CA LEU A 611 21.75 -14.08 -13.25
C LEU A 611 22.70 -15.29 -13.32
N ASP A 612 24.00 -15.05 -13.19
CA ASP A 612 25.02 -16.12 -13.14
C ASP A 612 24.77 -17.09 -11.98
N LEU A 613 24.22 -16.57 -10.88
CA LEU A 613 23.87 -17.35 -9.71
C LEU A 613 22.58 -18.16 -9.90
N ASP A 614 21.58 -17.60 -10.59
CA ASP A 614 20.35 -18.31 -10.97
C ASP A 614 20.65 -19.51 -11.88
N ASP A 615 21.52 -19.33 -12.86
CA ASP A 615 21.98 -20.42 -13.74
C ASP A 615 22.78 -21.48 -12.95
N THR A 616 23.50 -21.07 -11.90
CA THR A 616 24.24 -21.99 -11.01
C THR A 616 23.32 -22.80 -10.08
N LEU A 617 22.15 -22.27 -9.74
CA LEU A 617 21.17 -22.93 -8.87
C LEU A 617 20.22 -23.88 -9.62
N THR A 618 20.09 -23.70 -10.93
CA THR A 618 19.23 -24.53 -11.80
C THR A 618 19.77 -25.95 -11.92
N ARG A 619 18.91 -26.95 -11.65
CA ARG A 619 19.26 -28.38 -11.68
C ARG A 619 18.72 -29.12 -12.88
N ALA A 620 17.54 -28.73 -13.32
CA ALA A 620 16.95 -29.24 -14.54
C ALA A 620 16.26 -28.11 -15.30
N ILE A 621 16.11 -28.29 -16.61
CA ILE A 621 15.49 -27.32 -17.50
C ILE A 621 14.62 -28.04 -18.53
N VAL A 622 13.43 -27.49 -18.75
CA VAL A 622 12.52 -27.95 -19.81
C VAL A 622 12.79 -27.15 -21.08
N VAL A 623 12.96 -27.85 -22.21
CA VAL A 623 13.25 -27.24 -23.51
C VAL A 623 12.24 -27.68 -24.58
N ALA A 624 11.99 -26.79 -25.53
CA ALA A 624 10.97 -26.93 -26.58
C ALA A 624 11.53 -27.37 -27.94
N GLY A 625 12.86 -27.44 -28.10
CA GLY A 625 13.50 -27.80 -29.35
C GLY A 625 15.02 -27.83 -29.23
N THR A 626 15.69 -28.06 -30.37
CA THR A 626 17.16 -28.14 -30.43
C THR A 626 17.84 -26.86 -29.96
N HIS A 627 17.32 -25.69 -30.33
CA HIS A 627 17.90 -24.41 -29.91
C HIS A 627 17.89 -24.25 -28.38
N GLY A 628 16.77 -24.56 -27.74
CA GLY A 628 16.69 -24.57 -26.28
C GLY A 628 17.63 -25.59 -25.63
N ALA A 629 17.79 -26.77 -26.23
CA ALA A 629 18.74 -27.78 -25.75
C ALA A 629 20.21 -27.31 -25.87
N ASP A 630 20.56 -26.65 -26.97
CA ASP A 630 21.89 -26.08 -27.18
C ASP A 630 22.18 -24.95 -26.17
N ALA A 631 21.19 -24.08 -25.91
CA ALA A 631 21.29 -23.03 -24.89
C ALA A 631 21.44 -23.64 -23.47
N ALA A 632 20.65 -24.67 -23.16
CA ALA A 632 20.72 -25.38 -21.88
C ALA A 632 22.10 -26.03 -21.63
N ALA A 633 22.81 -26.45 -22.68
CA ALA A 633 24.16 -27.02 -22.56
C ALA A 633 25.21 -26.03 -22.04
N ALA A 634 24.91 -24.72 -22.06
CA ALA A 634 25.78 -23.70 -21.48
C ALA A 634 25.60 -23.53 -19.96
N LEU A 635 24.56 -24.13 -19.35
CA LEU A 635 24.28 -23.99 -17.92
C LEU A 635 25.29 -24.79 -17.07
N PRO A 636 25.82 -24.20 -15.98
CA PRO A 636 27.01 -24.72 -15.31
C PRO A 636 26.78 -25.92 -14.38
N ARG A 637 25.54 -26.20 -13.92
CA ARG A 637 25.27 -27.15 -12.81
C ARG A 637 24.01 -28.02 -12.96
N LEU A 638 23.60 -28.33 -14.18
CA LEU A 638 22.52 -29.28 -14.43
C LEU A 638 22.86 -30.68 -13.88
N ASP A 639 21.83 -31.41 -13.45
CA ASP A 639 21.92 -32.82 -13.08
C ASP A 639 22.24 -33.69 -14.31
N ASP A 640 22.70 -34.92 -14.06
CA ASP A 640 22.80 -35.94 -15.13
C ASP A 640 21.39 -36.15 -15.73
N ASP A 641 21.27 -36.01 -17.05
CA ASP A 641 19.98 -35.97 -17.79
C ASP A 641 19.03 -34.81 -17.39
N GLY A 642 19.57 -33.70 -16.87
CA GLY A 642 18.83 -32.50 -16.46
C GLY A 642 18.27 -31.62 -17.60
N VAL A 643 18.46 -32.00 -18.86
CA VAL A 643 17.86 -31.31 -20.03
C VAL A 643 16.66 -32.11 -20.53
N TRP A 644 15.46 -31.58 -20.33
CA TRP A 644 14.21 -32.27 -20.64
C TRP A 644 13.54 -31.69 -21.88
N GLN A 645 13.70 -32.37 -23.01
CA GLN A 645 13.07 -31.97 -24.27
C GLN A 645 11.60 -32.42 -24.30
N LEU A 646 10.73 -31.66 -23.62
CA LEU A 646 9.32 -32.01 -23.41
C LEU A 646 8.34 -31.02 -24.05
N GLY A 647 8.81 -29.94 -24.70
CA GLY A 647 7.95 -28.85 -25.16
C GLY A 647 7.81 -27.75 -24.10
N SER A 648 7.25 -26.60 -24.47
CA SER A 648 6.99 -25.50 -23.54
C SER A 648 5.60 -25.62 -22.90
N PRO A 649 5.48 -25.78 -21.57
CA PRO A 649 4.18 -25.83 -20.88
C PRO A 649 3.33 -24.57 -21.10
N ARG A 650 3.95 -23.41 -21.29
CA ARG A 650 3.21 -22.16 -21.55
C ARG A 650 2.42 -22.23 -22.86
N ILE A 651 2.96 -22.91 -23.87
CA ILE A 651 2.29 -23.08 -25.16
C ILE A 651 0.98 -23.84 -25.01
N ASP A 652 0.90 -24.80 -24.08
CA ASP A 652 -0.34 -25.53 -23.80
C ASP A 652 -1.48 -24.58 -23.45
N LEU A 653 -1.24 -23.54 -22.64
CA LEU A 653 -2.24 -22.53 -22.29
C LEU A 653 -2.68 -21.70 -23.50
N LEU A 654 -1.83 -21.54 -24.52
CA LEU A 654 -2.12 -20.74 -25.72
C LEU A 654 -2.86 -21.55 -26.78
N VAL A 655 -2.52 -22.82 -26.97
CA VAL A 655 -3.04 -23.64 -28.08
C VAL A 655 -4.12 -24.64 -27.68
N ALA A 656 -4.27 -24.95 -26.39
CA ALA A 656 -5.32 -25.87 -25.93
C ALA A 656 -6.70 -25.39 -26.36
N ASP A 657 -7.60 -26.33 -26.64
CA ASP A 657 -9.01 -26.01 -26.85
C ASP A 657 -9.58 -25.30 -25.62
N GLU A 658 -10.41 -24.28 -25.83
CA GLU A 658 -10.92 -23.47 -24.72
C GLU A 658 -11.70 -24.32 -23.69
N ALA A 659 -12.33 -25.41 -24.13
CA ALA A 659 -13.05 -26.35 -23.27
C ALA A 659 -12.15 -27.09 -22.27
N ASP A 660 -10.88 -27.29 -22.64
CA ASP A 660 -9.89 -28.03 -21.86
C ASP A 660 -9.12 -27.12 -20.88
N LEU A 661 -9.26 -25.80 -21.04
CA LEU A 661 -8.72 -24.85 -20.07
C LEU A 661 -9.43 -24.95 -18.71
N ALA A 662 -8.67 -24.67 -17.66
CA ALA A 662 -9.19 -24.55 -16.30
C ALA A 662 -10.41 -23.61 -16.25
N LYS A 663 -11.35 -23.90 -15.34
CA LYS A 663 -12.57 -23.10 -15.18
C LYS A 663 -12.28 -21.61 -14.97
N ALA A 664 -11.21 -21.30 -14.23
CA ALA A 664 -10.76 -19.92 -14.00
C ALA A 664 -10.40 -19.19 -15.31
N HIS A 665 -9.56 -19.80 -16.15
CA HIS A 665 -9.18 -19.25 -17.47
C HIS A 665 -10.39 -19.02 -18.38
N ARG A 666 -11.33 -19.97 -18.43
CA ARG A 666 -12.57 -19.81 -19.22
C ARG A 666 -13.45 -18.67 -18.72
N ALA A 667 -13.57 -18.51 -17.40
CA ALA A 667 -14.32 -17.41 -16.81
C ALA A 667 -13.65 -16.06 -17.12
N GLU A 668 -12.33 -15.99 -17.03
CA GLU A 668 -11.56 -14.80 -17.37
C GLU A 668 -11.68 -14.42 -18.86
N LEU A 669 -11.54 -15.39 -19.78
CA LEU A 669 -11.79 -15.20 -21.22
C LEU A 669 -13.18 -14.62 -21.49
N THR A 670 -14.19 -15.10 -20.77
CA THR A 670 -15.57 -14.61 -20.91
C THR A 670 -15.70 -13.16 -20.46
N ARG A 671 -15.06 -12.77 -19.34
CA ARG A 671 -15.10 -11.40 -18.83
C ARG A 671 -14.32 -10.44 -19.73
N LEU A 672 -13.13 -10.83 -20.18
CA LEU A 672 -12.36 -10.01 -21.11
C LEU A 672 -13.12 -9.80 -22.43
N ARG A 673 -13.76 -10.82 -23.00
CA ARG A 673 -14.62 -10.64 -24.19
C ARG A 673 -15.74 -9.62 -23.98
N ARG A 674 -16.29 -9.52 -22.77
CA ARG A 674 -17.32 -8.52 -22.43
C ARG A 674 -16.74 -7.11 -22.46
N VAL A 675 -15.56 -6.91 -21.87
CA VAL A 675 -14.84 -5.62 -21.90
C VAL A 675 -14.51 -5.20 -23.32
N LEU A 676 -14.10 -6.16 -24.16
CA LEU A 676 -13.77 -5.89 -25.56
C LEU A 676 -15.00 -5.49 -26.39
N ASP A 677 -16.20 -5.94 -26.04
CA ASP A 677 -17.47 -5.62 -26.73
C ASP A 677 -17.38 -5.82 -28.26
N GLY A 678 -16.76 -6.93 -28.68
CA GLY A 678 -16.58 -7.28 -30.10
C GLY A 678 -15.44 -6.55 -30.83
N ARG A 679 -14.73 -5.63 -30.17
CA ARG A 679 -13.52 -4.99 -30.71
C ARG A 679 -12.36 -5.97 -30.85
N ARG A 680 -11.49 -5.75 -31.82
CA ARG A 680 -10.23 -6.50 -31.99
C ARG A 680 -9.25 -6.05 -30.90
N LEU A 681 -8.63 -6.97 -30.18
CA LEU A 681 -7.67 -6.63 -29.13
C LEU A 681 -6.25 -6.52 -29.70
N VAL A 682 -5.54 -5.44 -29.37
CA VAL A 682 -4.08 -5.31 -29.50
C VAL A 682 -3.48 -5.35 -28.09
N VAL A 683 -2.49 -6.20 -27.86
CA VAL A 683 -1.78 -6.29 -26.57
C VAL A 683 -0.41 -5.67 -26.70
N VAL A 684 -0.05 -4.78 -25.77
CA VAL A 684 1.24 -4.09 -25.73
C VAL A 684 1.94 -4.40 -24.40
N GLU A 685 3.07 -5.10 -24.47
CA GLU A 685 3.90 -5.49 -23.32
C GLU A 685 5.35 -5.04 -23.56
N PRO A 686 5.73 -3.81 -23.19
CA PRO A 686 6.99 -3.20 -23.60
C PRO A 686 8.21 -3.71 -22.84
N TRP A 687 8.04 -4.28 -21.64
CA TRP A 687 9.11 -4.89 -20.83
C TRP A 687 10.42 -4.08 -20.73
N GLY A 688 10.31 -2.77 -20.51
CA GLY A 688 11.47 -1.87 -20.38
C GLY A 688 11.91 -1.19 -21.68
N ALA A 689 11.33 -1.55 -22.83
CA ALA A 689 11.46 -0.78 -24.06
C ALA A 689 10.62 0.52 -23.98
N GLU A 690 11.14 1.60 -24.58
CA GLU A 690 10.41 2.86 -24.69
C GLU A 690 9.25 2.74 -25.70
N VAL A 691 8.05 3.11 -25.26
CA VAL A 691 6.84 3.20 -26.10
C VAL A 691 6.14 4.52 -25.79
N ASP A 692 5.77 5.28 -26.83
CA ASP A 692 4.99 6.50 -26.68
C ASP A 692 3.51 6.18 -26.42
N LEU A 693 3.14 6.13 -25.14
CA LEU A 693 1.77 5.85 -24.70
C LEU A 693 0.78 6.96 -25.08
N VAL A 694 1.24 8.19 -25.25
CA VAL A 694 0.38 9.32 -25.64
C VAL A 694 0.02 9.22 -27.12
N ALA A 695 1.00 8.92 -27.97
CA ALA A 695 0.76 8.63 -29.37
C ALA A 695 -0.12 7.38 -29.54
N LEU A 696 0.11 6.33 -28.75
CA LEU A 696 -0.70 5.12 -28.76
C LEU A 696 -2.16 5.38 -28.35
N ALA A 697 -2.40 6.17 -27.31
CA ALA A 697 -3.75 6.58 -26.90
C ALA A 697 -4.45 7.38 -28.01
N THR A 698 -3.73 8.28 -28.67
CA THR A 698 -4.25 9.06 -29.80
C THR A 698 -4.62 8.15 -30.97
N TRP A 699 -3.78 7.17 -31.30
CA TRP A 699 -4.06 6.18 -32.34
C TRP A 699 -5.26 5.30 -31.98
N ALA A 700 -5.37 4.85 -30.73
CA ALA A 700 -6.48 4.03 -30.25
C ALA A 700 -7.82 4.77 -30.33
N ALA A 701 -7.84 6.08 -30.00
CA ALA A 701 -9.03 6.92 -30.14
C ALA A 701 -9.51 7.05 -31.60
N ALA A 702 -8.61 6.93 -32.58
CA ALA A 702 -8.93 6.94 -34.01
C ALA A 702 -9.44 5.57 -34.54
N HIS A 703 -9.31 4.49 -33.76
CA HIS A 703 -9.65 3.11 -34.15
C HIS A 703 -10.66 2.48 -33.17
N PRO A 704 -11.94 2.92 -33.17
CA PRO A 704 -12.93 2.45 -32.20
C PRO A 704 -13.29 0.96 -32.33
N ASP A 705 -12.96 0.32 -33.45
CA ASP A 705 -13.09 -1.13 -33.65
C ASP A 705 -11.95 -1.95 -33.02
N VAL A 706 -10.95 -1.26 -32.44
CA VAL A 706 -9.79 -1.84 -31.78
C VAL A 706 -9.78 -1.44 -30.30
N ALA A 707 -9.48 -2.41 -29.43
CA ALA A 707 -9.18 -2.17 -28.03
C ALA A 707 -7.67 -2.37 -27.83
N VAL A 708 -7.00 -1.42 -27.19
CA VAL A 708 -5.55 -1.50 -26.92
C VAL A 708 -5.35 -1.76 -25.43
N GLY A 709 -4.92 -2.98 -25.11
CA GLY A 709 -4.55 -3.38 -23.76
C GLY A 709 -3.05 -3.25 -23.54
N VAL A 710 -2.65 -2.52 -22.50
CA VAL A 710 -1.24 -2.28 -22.17
C VAL A 710 -0.93 -2.95 -20.84
N ARG A 711 0.17 -3.71 -20.78
CA ARG A 711 0.74 -4.22 -19.53
C ARG A 711 2.07 -3.54 -19.28
N ARG A 712 2.18 -2.77 -18.19
CA ARG A 712 3.42 -2.08 -17.82
C ARG A 712 4.25 -2.96 -16.88
N GLY A 713 5.58 -2.92 -17.02
CA GLY A 713 6.48 -3.49 -16.01
C GLY A 713 6.71 -2.50 -14.86
N GLY A 714 6.77 -2.99 -13.62
CA GLY A 714 7.12 -2.21 -12.42
C GLY A 714 5.97 -1.53 -11.66
N THR A 715 6.33 -0.75 -10.62
CA THR A 715 5.44 -0.15 -9.59
C THR A 715 4.71 1.14 -10.01
N SER A 716 4.64 1.46 -11.30
CA SER A 716 3.99 2.70 -11.75
C SER A 716 2.48 2.67 -11.47
N THR A 717 2.01 3.53 -10.58
CA THR A 717 0.60 3.64 -10.17
C THR A 717 -0.18 4.70 -10.94
N SER A 718 0.47 5.43 -11.86
CA SER A 718 -0.21 6.44 -12.66
C SER A 718 -1.25 5.78 -13.59
N PRO A 719 -2.48 6.28 -13.67
CA PRO A 719 -3.48 5.74 -14.60
C PRO A 719 -3.03 5.91 -16.05
N LEU A 720 -3.38 4.96 -16.92
CA LEU A 720 -3.20 5.10 -18.36
C LEU A 720 -4.20 6.14 -18.90
N ALA A 721 -3.80 6.88 -19.94
CA ALA A 721 -4.70 7.78 -20.63
C ALA A 721 -5.79 7.00 -21.38
N GLU A 722 -7.04 7.44 -21.27
CA GLU A 722 -8.13 6.92 -22.10
C GLU A 722 -7.79 7.11 -23.60
N PRO A 723 -8.13 6.15 -24.48
CA PRO A 723 -8.97 4.96 -24.28
C PRO A 723 -8.17 3.64 -24.04
N LEU A 724 -6.92 3.72 -23.57
CA LEU A 724 -6.11 2.53 -23.32
C LEU A 724 -6.66 1.72 -22.14
N LEU A 725 -6.63 0.39 -22.25
CA LEU A 725 -7.00 -0.52 -21.17
C LEU A 725 -5.75 -0.95 -20.40
N ASP A 726 -5.74 -0.79 -19.08
CA ASP A 726 -4.65 -1.30 -18.24
C ASP A 726 -4.87 -2.77 -17.91
N LEU A 727 -4.08 -3.67 -18.51
CA LEU A 727 -4.20 -5.11 -18.29
C LEU A 727 -3.71 -5.56 -16.90
N SER A 728 -3.08 -4.65 -16.15
CA SER A 728 -2.67 -4.85 -14.75
C SER A 728 -3.69 -4.29 -13.75
N ASP A 729 -4.74 -3.59 -14.22
CA ASP A 729 -5.87 -3.14 -13.39
C ASP A 729 -6.79 -4.32 -13.04
N GLU A 730 -6.97 -4.53 -11.74
CA GLU A 730 -7.72 -5.66 -11.20
C GLU A 730 -9.24 -5.46 -11.30
N THR A 731 -9.69 -4.23 -11.55
CA THR A 731 -11.09 -3.87 -11.74
C THR A 731 -11.55 -4.08 -13.18
N LEU A 732 -10.63 -4.08 -14.15
CA LEU A 732 -10.93 -4.05 -15.59
C LEU A 732 -11.92 -5.15 -16.01
N ILE A 733 -11.68 -6.38 -15.56
CA ILE A 733 -12.48 -7.55 -15.91
C ILE A 733 -13.27 -8.09 -14.71
N SER A 734 -13.42 -7.32 -13.64
CA SER A 734 -14.08 -7.81 -12.43
C SER A 734 -15.60 -7.78 -12.56
N ASP A 735 -16.27 -8.85 -12.11
CA ASP A 735 -17.74 -8.89 -12.00
C ASP A 735 -18.23 -8.26 -10.67
N SER A 736 -17.35 -8.11 -9.69
CA SER A 736 -17.65 -7.63 -8.33
C SER A 736 -16.37 -7.07 -7.67
N PRO A 737 -16.46 -6.05 -6.80
CA PRO A 737 -15.32 -5.57 -6.00
C PRO A 737 -14.60 -6.68 -5.20
N GLN A 738 -15.24 -7.83 -4.99
CA GLN A 738 -14.71 -8.97 -4.22
C GLN A 738 -13.85 -9.93 -5.06
N THR A 739 -13.83 -9.79 -6.39
CA THR A 739 -13.07 -10.65 -7.32
C THR A 739 -12.10 -9.85 -8.17
N LEU A 740 -11.31 -8.99 -7.51
CA LEU A 740 -10.24 -8.23 -8.15
C LEU A 740 -9.15 -9.18 -8.66
N MET A 741 -8.95 -9.19 -9.98
CA MET A 741 -7.93 -10.00 -10.61
C MET A 741 -7.48 -9.32 -11.90
N PRO A 742 -6.18 -9.03 -12.08
CA PRO A 742 -5.68 -8.50 -13.33
C PRO A 742 -5.75 -9.58 -14.42
N VAL A 743 -5.69 -9.16 -15.67
CA VAL A 743 -5.78 -10.06 -16.82
C VAL A 743 -4.50 -10.88 -16.93
N HIS A 744 -4.59 -12.21 -17.02
CA HIS A 744 -3.41 -13.06 -17.28
C HIS A 744 -2.85 -12.83 -18.70
N PRO A 745 -1.52 -12.81 -18.89
CA PRO A 745 -0.91 -12.64 -20.22
C PRO A 745 -1.44 -13.65 -21.24
N GLU A 746 -1.51 -14.93 -20.88
CA GLU A 746 -1.96 -15.99 -21.78
C GLU A 746 -3.43 -15.80 -22.20
N THR A 747 -4.28 -15.35 -21.28
CA THR A 747 -5.69 -15.01 -21.56
C THR A 747 -5.79 -13.84 -22.54
N ALA A 748 -5.02 -12.77 -22.32
CA ALA A 748 -4.97 -11.62 -23.22
C ALA A 748 -4.47 -12.04 -24.62
N TRP A 749 -3.41 -12.84 -24.67
CA TRP A 749 -2.81 -13.29 -25.92
C TRP A 749 -3.77 -14.15 -26.76
N ARG A 750 -4.54 -15.04 -26.14
CA ARG A 750 -5.54 -15.86 -26.85
C ARG A 750 -6.59 -15.03 -27.59
N LEU A 751 -6.97 -13.86 -27.06
CA LEU A 751 -7.95 -12.96 -27.68
C LEU A 751 -7.33 -11.89 -28.57
N ALA A 752 -6.04 -11.62 -28.42
CA ALA A 752 -5.35 -10.57 -29.17
C ALA A 752 -5.23 -10.91 -30.67
N SER A 753 -5.38 -9.89 -31.50
CA SER A 753 -5.14 -9.94 -32.94
C SER A 753 -3.69 -9.62 -33.28
N VAL A 754 -3.04 -8.76 -32.49
CA VAL A 754 -1.64 -8.37 -32.64
C VAL A 754 -1.01 -8.28 -31.24
N LEU A 755 0.22 -8.80 -31.11
CA LEU A 755 1.07 -8.62 -29.95
C LEU A 755 2.21 -7.64 -30.28
N VAL A 756 2.39 -6.63 -29.43
CA VAL A 756 3.57 -5.77 -29.42
C VAL A 756 4.37 -6.14 -28.17
N SER A 757 5.58 -6.68 -28.33
CA SER A 757 6.35 -7.14 -27.18
C SER A 757 7.80 -6.66 -27.19
N GLY A 758 8.27 -6.31 -26.00
CA GLY A 758 9.66 -6.06 -25.65
C GLY A 758 10.43 -7.32 -25.21
N SER A 759 9.95 -8.51 -25.53
CA SER A 759 10.59 -9.78 -25.19
C SER A 759 10.67 -10.71 -26.41
N ALA A 760 11.89 -11.14 -26.77
CA ALA A 760 12.09 -12.13 -27.84
C ALA A 760 11.45 -13.48 -27.50
N ALA A 761 11.45 -13.86 -26.22
CA ALA A 761 10.80 -15.08 -25.75
C ALA A 761 9.26 -15.01 -25.92
N ASP A 762 8.64 -13.88 -25.58
CA ASP A 762 7.20 -13.71 -25.78
C ASP A 762 6.82 -13.70 -27.27
N LEU A 763 7.66 -13.09 -28.12
CA LEU A 763 7.49 -13.13 -29.58
C LEU A 763 7.63 -14.55 -30.13
N ALA A 764 8.54 -15.38 -29.60
CA ALA A 764 8.65 -16.78 -30.00
C ALA A 764 7.42 -17.59 -29.58
N ASP A 765 6.96 -17.43 -28.33
CA ASP A 765 5.76 -18.09 -27.80
C ASP A 765 4.52 -17.69 -28.62
N TRP A 766 4.37 -16.40 -28.98
CA TRP A 766 3.24 -15.89 -29.76
C TRP A 766 3.16 -16.46 -31.18
N ALA A 767 4.31 -16.72 -31.82
CA ALA A 767 4.36 -17.16 -33.20
C ALA A 767 3.58 -18.47 -33.46
N VAL A 768 3.41 -19.32 -32.43
CA VAL A 768 2.62 -20.55 -32.56
C VAL A 768 1.15 -20.29 -32.88
N LEU A 769 0.62 -19.12 -32.50
CA LEU A 769 -0.76 -18.71 -32.77
C LEU A 769 -0.99 -18.30 -34.23
N GLY A 770 0.07 -18.11 -35.01
CA GLY A 770 -0.03 -17.76 -36.43
C GLY A 770 -0.55 -16.33 -36.69
N ARG A 771 -0.38 -15.43 -35.72
CA ARG A 771 -0.91 -14.05 -35.76
C ARG A 771 0.21 -13.02 -35.90
N PRO A 772 -0.09 -11.82 -36.45
CA PRO A 772 0.91 -10.74 -36.57
C PRO A 772 1.47 -10.33 -35.21
N ALA A 773 2.74 -9.90 -35.19
CA ALA A 773 3.40 -9.33 -34.01
C ALA A 773 4.30 -8.17 -34.42
N LEU A 774 4.59 -7.28 -33.47
CA LEU A 774 5.52 -6.18 -33.62
C LEU A 774 6.63 -6.29 -32.58
N ASN A 775 7.87 -6.16 -33.06
CA ASN A 775 9.07 -6.20 -32.22
C ASN A 775 9.46 -4.77 -31.81
N VAL A 776 9.56 -4.51 -30.51
CA VAL A 776 10.08 -3.23 -29.97
C VAL A 776 11.42 -3.38 -29.22
N VAL A 777 12.01 -4.59 -29.22
CA VAL A 777 13.29 -4.90 -28.58
C VAL A 777 14.46 -4.27 -29.34
N ASP A 778 15.44 -3.76 -28.61
CA ASP A 778 16.75 -3.38 -29.14
C ASP A 778 17.54 -4.62 -29.56
N GLY A 779 18.05 -4.64 -30.80
CA GLY A 779 18.93 -5.72 -31.26
C GLY A 779 20.28 -5.67 -30.55
N ALA A 780 20.37 -6.22 -29.34
CA ALA A 780 21.60 -6.45 -28.61
C ALA A 780 21.59 -7.87 -28.02
N ASP A 781 22.72 -8.57 -28.23
CA ASP A 781 23.06 -9.92 -27.80
C ASP A 781 22.30 -11.10 -28.47
N GLY A 782 22.74 -11.45 -29.69
CA GLY A 782 22.72 -12.83 -30.19
C GLY A 782 21.39 -13.42 -30.68
N ASP A 783 20.24 -12.96 -30.16
CA ASP A 783 18.93 -13.52 -30.44
C ASP A 783 18.22 -12.75 -31.56
N VAL A 784 18.45 -13.19 -32.81
CA VAL A 784 17.89 -12.51 -34.00
C VAL A 784 16.41 -12.87 -34.16
N VAL A 785 15.52 -12.02 -33.65
CA VAL A 785 14.09 -12.06 -33.99
C VAL A 785 13.94 -11.65 -35.47
N PRO A 786 13.29 -12.46 -36.33
CA PRO A 786 13.08 -12.17 -37.75
C PRO A 786 11.95 -11.15 -37.98
N LEU A 787 11.90 -10.10 -37.16
CA LEU A 787 11.01 -8.96 -37.28
C LEU A 787 11.82 -7.68 -37.13
N ALA A 788 11.64 -6.74 -38.06
CA ALA A 788 12.25 -5.43 -37.94
C ALA A 788 11.74 -4.73 -36.68
N ARG A 789 12.66 -4.04 -35.98
CA ARG A 789 12.30 -3.24 -34.82
C ARG A 789 11.39 -2.08 -35.25
N THR A 790 10.30 -1.92 -34.53
CA THR A 790 9.37 -0.79 -34.66
C THR A 790 9.92 0.39 -33.85
N ALA A 791 10.01 1.57 -34.48
CA ALA A 791 10.41 2.78 -33.79
C ALA A 791 9.34 3.23 -32.77
N PRO A 792 9.72 3.84 -31.63
CA PRO A 792 8.76 4.24 -30.59
C PRO A 792 7.63 5.16 -31.09
N ASP A 793 7.93 6.06 -32.02
CA ASP A 793 7.02 7.02 -32.65
C ASP A 793 6.27 6.45 -33.87
N GLY A 794 6.74 5.31 -34.41
CA GLY A 794 6.17 4.64 -35.59
C GLY A 794 5.15 3.55 -35.28
N LEU A 795 4.78 3.36 -34.01
CA LEU A 795 3.96 2.22 -33.59
C LEU A 795 2.56 2.21 -34.22
N GLY A 796 1.93 3.37 -34.41
CA GLY A 796 0.59 3.46 -35.03
C GLY A 796 0.55 2.94 -36.47
N GLU A 797 1.50 3.38 -37.32
CA GLU A 797 1.58 2.92 -38.72
C GLU A 797 1.89 1.41 -38.80
N ALA A 798 2.74 0.92 -37.90
CA ALA A 798 3.06 -0.50 -37.82
C ALA A 798 1.84 -1.34 -37.38
N LEU A 799 1.02 -0.83 -36.46
CA LEU A 799 -0.23 -1.46 -36.05
C LEU A 799 -1.25 -1.53 -37.18
N ASP A 800 -1.41 -0.45 -37.95
CA ASP A 800 -2.29 -0.43 -39.13
C ASP A 800 -1.89 -1.51 -40.14
N ALA A 801 -0.57 -1.61 -40.41
CA ALA A 801 -0.02 -2.64 -41.29
C ALA A 801 -0.24 -4.05 -40.75
N ALA A 802 -0.01 -4.27 -39.45
CA ALA A 802 -0.19 -5.58 -38.80
C ALA A 802 -1.66 -6.01 -38.76
N LEU A 803 -2.60 -5.08 -38.53
CA LEU A 803 -4.04 -5.36 -38.47
C LEU A 803 -4.67 -5.60 -39.86
N ALA A 804 -4.06 -5.08 -40.92
CA ALA A 804 -4.51 -5.26 -42.30
C ALA A 804 -3.79 -6.41 -43.03
N GLY A 805 -2.56 -6.75 -42.60
CA GLY A 805 -1.69 -7.72 -43.24
C GLY A 805 -1.81 -9.14 -42.69
N ALA A 806 -1.19 -10.09 -43.40
CA ALA A 806 -0.92 -11.41 -42.85
C ALA A 806 0.34 -11.37 -41.99
N ALA A 807 0.44 -12.29 -41.03
CA ALA A 807 1.65 -12.47 -40.24
C ALA A 807 2.85 -12.83 -41.13
N ASP A 808 4.03 -12.32 -40.78
CA ASP A 808 5.27 -12.59 -41.51
C ASP A 808 5.63 -14.10 -41.48
N ALA A 809 5.81 -14.70 -42.66
CA ALA A 809 5.98 -16.14 -42.78
C ALA A 809 7.32 -16.65 -42.20
N ASP A 810 8.39 -15.85 -42.31
CA ASP A 810 9.71 -16.20 -41.79
C ASP A 810 9.70 -16.12 -40.26
N TYR A 811 9.02 -15.13 -39.71
CA TYR A 811 8.75 -15.03 -38.27
C TYR A 811 7.95 -16.21 -37.72
N LEU A 812 6.84 -16.58 -38.39
CA LEU A 812 6.06 -17.72 -37.97
C LEU A 812 6.83 -19.05 -38.09
N ALA A 813 7.70 -19.19 -39.10
CA ALA A 813 8.56 -20.36 -39.23
C ALA A 813 9.57 -20.44 -38.09
N TRP A 814 10.27 -19.34 -37.81
CA TRP A 814 11.24 -19.23 -36.73
C TRP A 814 10.67 -19.63 -35.36
N GLY A 815 9.54 -19.05 -34.96
CA GLY A 815 8.96 -19.38 -33.65
C GLY A 815 8.45 -20.81 -33.57
N ARG A 816 7.88 -21.36 -34.65
CA ARG A 816 7.47 -22.77 -34.68
C ARG A 816 8.66 -23.73 -34.60
N ASP A 817 9.77 -23.39 -35.23
CA ASP A 817 11.00 -24.19 -35.16
C ASP A 817 11.57 -24.21 -33.73
N LEU A 818 11.51 -23.09 -33.00
CA LEU A 818 11.87 -23.01 -31.59
C LEU A 818 10.95 -23.87 -30.69
N HIS A 819 9.70 -24.03 -31.08
CA HIS A 819 8.68 -24.80 -30.36
C HIS A 819 8.41 -26.19 -30.95
N ALA A 820 9.35 -26.80 -31.67
CA ALA A 820 9.15 -28.06 -32.39
C ALA A 820 8.61 -29.23 -31.54
N ALA A 821 8.85 -29.25 -30.23
CA ALA A 821 8.35 -30.25 -29.28
C ALA A 821 7.08 -29.82 -28.51
N SER A 822 6.52 -28.64 -28.79
CA SER A 822 5.33 -28.10 -28.11
C SER A 822 4.07 -28.48 -28.90
N ASP A 823 3.32 -29.45 -28.38
CA ASP A 823 2.14 -30.05 -29.02
C ASP A 823 0.85 -29.81 -28.23
N GLY A 824 0.88 -28.96 -27.20
CA GLY A 824 -0.26 -28.68 -26.32
C GLY A 824 -0.36 -29.61 -25.10
N HIS A 825 0.59 -30.52 -24.89
CA HIS A 825 0.62 -31.46 -23.75
C HIS A 825 1.96 -31.48 -23.00
N ALA A 826 2.74 -30.40 -23.05
CA ALA A 826 4.04 -30.33 -22.40
C ALA A 826 3.94 -30.35 -20.86
N ALA A 827 2.95 -29.68 -20.27
CA ALA A 827 2.76 -29.60 -18.82
C ALA A 827 2.56 -30.99 -18.18
N GLU A 828 1.74 -31.85 -18.78
CA GLU A 828 1.52 -33.23 -18.31
C GLU A 828 2.81 -34.06 -18.37
N ARG A 829 3.58 -33.91 -19.45
CA ARG A 829 4.89 -34.58 -19.58
C ARG A 829 5.88 -34.09 -18.54
N VAL A 830 5.90 -32.80 -18.23
CA VAL A 830 6.74 -32.23 -17.17
C VAL A 830 6.35 -32.81 -15.82
N VAL A 831 5.05 -32.85 -15.47
CA VAL A 831 4.59 -33.48 -14.22
C VAL A 831 5.05 -34.93 -14.12
N LEU A 832 4.89 -35.71 -15.20
CA LEU A 832 5.35 -37.10 -15.25
C LEU A 832 6.87 -37.23 -15.12
N ALA A 833 7.64 -36.34 -15.74
CA ALA A 833 9.10 -36.33 -15.65
C ALA A 833 9.55 -36.03 -14.21
N ILE A 834 9.01 -34.98 -13.58
CA ILE A 834 9.31 -34.67 -12.17
C ILE A 834 9.00 -35.87 -11.27
N LYS A 835 7.83 -36.51 -11.46
CA LYS A 835 7.46 -37.68 -10.67
C LYS A 835 8.41 -38.86 -10.89
N ARG A 836 8.73 -39.20 -12.13
CA ARG A 836 9.63 -40.33 -12.42
C ARG A 836 11.04 -40.11 -11.88
N THR A 837 11.54 -38.88 -12.00
CA THR A 837 12.92 -38.55 -11.61
C THR A 837 13.05 -38.36 -10.09
N TYR A 838 12.08 -37.73 -9.44
CA TYR A 838 12.22 -37.27 -8.05
C TYR A 838 11.20 -37.87 -7.07
N LEU A 839 10.18 -38.58 -7.56
CA LEU A 839 9.17 -39.27 -6.74
C LEU A 839 8.90 -40.69 -7.27
N PRO A 840 9.90 -41.60 -7.31
CA PRO A 840 9.72 -42.93 -7.85
C PRO A 840 8.92 -43.83 -6.88
N VAL A 841 7.65 -43.48 -6.66
CA VAL A 841 6.71 -44.23 -5.81
C VAL A 841 6.58 -45.67 -6.29
N ASP A 842 6.69 -45.91 -7.60
CA ASP A 842 6.65 -47.26 -8.18
C ASP A 842 7.88 -48.10 -7.78
N ALA A 843 9.05 -47.48 -7.57
CA ALA A 843 10.23 -48.18 -7.07
C ALA A 843 10.10 -48.51 -5.58
N TRP A 844 9.51 -47.59 -4.80
CA TRP A 844 9.17 -47.85 -3.39
C TRP A 844 8.15 -48.99 -3.24
N LEU A 845 7.10 -49.00 -4.06
CA LEU A 845 6.09 -50.07 -4.05
C LEU A 845 6.65 -51.41 -4.55
N ALA A 846 7.56 -51.40 -5.53
CA ALA A 846 8.23 -52.60 -6.01
C ALA A 846 9.24 -53.18 -5.00
N GLU A 847 9.96 -52.33 -4.25
CA GLU A 847 10.82 -52.76 -3.15
C GLU A 847 10.02 -53.39 -1.99
N ASP A 848 8.84 -52.84 -1.66
CA ASP A 848 7.93 -53.45 -0.67
C ASP A 848 7.37 -54.81 -1.17
N GLU A 849 6.98 -54.95 -2.43
CA GLU A 849 6.52 -56.23 -2.99
C GLU A 849 7.65 -57.29 -3.09
N GLU A 850 8.89 -56.89 -3.43
CA GLU A 850 10.04 -57.81 -3.41
C GLU A 850 10.43 -58.23 -1.98
N SER A 851 10.25 -57.35 -0.99
CA SER A 851 10.48 -57.68 0.42
C SER A 851 9.47 -58.72 0.95
N ASP A 852 8.19 -58.59 0.58
CA ASP A 852 7.11 -59.54 0.94
C ASP A 852 7.29 -60.90 0.23
N VAL A 853 7.78 -60.93 -1.01
CA VAL A 853 8.08 -62.19 -1.72
C VAL A 853 9.30 -62.89 -1.12
N SER A 854 10.30 -62.14 -0.64
CA SER A 854 11.49 -62.70 0.02
C SER A 854 11.15 -63.38 1.36
N GLU A 855 10.28 -62.79 2.19
CA GLU A 855 9.80 -63.39 3.44
C GLU A 855 8.89 -64.60 3.21
N SER A 856 8.12 -64.64 2.11
CA SER A 856 7.28 -65.81 1.77
C SER A 856 8.05 -67.00 1.20
N SER A 857 9.31 -66.81 0.77
CA SER A 857 10.19 -67.88 0.25
C SER A 857 11.08 -68.53 1.31
N GLU A 858 11.16 -67.94 2.50
CA GLU A 858 11.84 -68.48 3.69
C GLU A 858 10.87 -69.06 4.76
N ALA A 859 9.57 -69.19 4.46
CA ALA A 859 8.55 -69.75 5.36
C ALA A 859 8.23 -71.23 5.11
#